data_AF-A0A480A1D0-F1
#
_entry.id   AF-A0A480A1D0-F1
#
_cell.length_a   1.000
_cell.length_b   1.000
_cell.length_c   1.000
_cell.angle_alpha   90.00
_cell.angle_beta   90.00
_cell.angle_gamma   90.00
#
_symmetry.space_group_name_H-M   'P 1'
#
loop_
_entity.id
_entity.type
_entity.pdbx_description
1 polymer ?
#
loop_
_entity_poly.entity_id
_entity_poly.type
_entity_poly.pdbx_seq_one_letter_code
_entity_poly.pdbx_strand_id
1 'polypeptide(L)'
;MAGNHVIFMHPDGTSPSHFAFARFVDQGPDGRLNWDKMSNAGVYLGHMEDQLGGTSNAGAVTHATGVKVYAESFGFELNNLPITSLSGTNKTIVEEARDAGKVTALVQSGAIYEPGTAAFVAKTQEILNPDGTRTVPRAQQAAIAEQVIRSGVNFIMGGGELNLLPVGTSGFHGTAVQLNAISTNSLHRPTQNLITLAQSLDYVVVYTADQLKSLLDLTTAPTKVLGVFAPVHTFNDSAEEVLAGQNLPLYRQTAPTIAEMLDVTQKLIEKHPNFNKGSITIVEEEGSDNFGNANNAAGTLEGLRRTDAAIGVALDFIERHPNTLMLTAADSDAGGLQVIDRTSATVGTVNNNPTTSNRNVPLDGQTGADTAPFVAAPDADGDVFKFGVGWSGTPDFSGSIVSKAHGLNADKLPATLDNTKIYELMYETLFNVQLPSRNPDPTPAPKATRQTGNVIFIHPDGTSPSHFMALRNIDKGPDGRLNWDKMSDAGVYLGHMENQLTGTSNAGAVTHATGVKVFNESFGLKEDNTTITPASGKVGYTILEEAIAAGKATALIQSGHIGEPGTAAFAAATTNRVGNNLRARDKTAEIAEQVIRSGTQIIMAGGEVYLLPKGTTGFHVTAAIDAAFADAEDRPTTNLIDLAKSLGYTVVYTEEQMNTAVASATASTKLLGVFAANHTFDDRQEELLGLNTANPLPLYLNTAPTVAEMLEASLKILSQDPEGFFVVIEEEGTDNFANDNNAVGTVEALRRADAAIGVAMNYVNTKDPNTLVLTAADSDAGGMQVFQFAPYPRPSGNSTTVPALADTEPSAPFVRINPTTTNTNQAVLDGVNGSTGTVADPWRPFSSVNSIDGPMGNFGVAWVGTPDFPGSIVSKAYGMNADKLPSTLDNTEIYDLMYKTLFGVTPELAASQQETQLVSGTPDADKLIAGAANTTFDGINDSVFTGAGNDEVDAQTATSPIAGRNRIHTGSGIDTIDVGNGDRAFGGSGNDELDATDATGYRLSGGAGNDIFFLGANGRALGGDGDDKFFVQEGGNNIISGGAGADQFWIVNVDLPTAANTILDFSMGTDVLGIAGQGANFGFDDLTLSGNNIAIGATTVVILNGVNTANLTAANFAFS
;
A
#
# COMPACT_ATOMS: atom_id res chain seq x y z
N MET A 1 -19.50 19.98 -27.99
CA MET A 1 -19.21 19.76 -26.55
C MET A 1 -19.78 18.40 -26.18
N ALA A 2 -19.04 17.58 -25.45
CA ALA A 2 -19.27 16.14 -25.31
C ALA A 2 -20.48 15.72 -24.44
N GLY A 3 -21.20 16.66 -23.82
CA GLY A 3 -22.33 16.31 -22.95
C GLY A 3 -21.92 15.68 -21.61
N ASN A 4 -20.62 15.67 -21.28
CA ASN A 4 -20.07 15.02 -20.08
C ASN A 4 -20.41 15.75 -18.78
N HIS A 5 -20.43 14.98 -17.69
CA HIS A 5 -20.76 15.44 -16.34
C HIS A 5 -19.56 15.33 -15.39
N VAL A 6 -19.52 16.20 -14.39
CA VAL A 6 -18.58 16.14 -13.27
C VAL A 6 -19.35 16.27 -11.97
N ILE A 7 -19.03 15.40 -11.01
CA ILE A 7 -19.43 15.53 -9.61
C ILE A 7 -18.14 15.62 -8.79
N PHE A 8 -17.86 16.81 -8.26
CA PHE A 8 -16.76 17.00 -7.32
C PHE A 8 -17.32 16.99 -5.91
N MET A 9 -16.84 16.06 -5.10
CA MET A 9 -17.23 15.88 -3.71
C MET A 9 -16.06 16.28 -2.83
N HIS A 10 -16.30 17.23 -1.94
CA HIS A 10 -15.36 17.76 -0.97
C HIS A 10 -15.76 17.24 0.42
N PRO A 11 -15.30 16.04 0.81
CA PRO A 11 -15.43 15.55 2.18
C PRO A 11 -14.41 16.30 3.05
N ASP A 12 -14.79 17.50 3.50
CA ASP A 12 -13.88 18.47 4.11
C ASP A 12 -13.16 17.85 5.32
N GLY A 13 -11.84 18.09 5.43
CA GLY A 13 -11.04 17.62 6.55
C GLY A 13 -10.82 16.11 6.66
N THR A 14 -11.07 15.30 5.61
CA THR A 14 -11.03 13.83 5.73
C THR A 14 -9.75 13.16 5.23
N SER A 15 -9.33 12.14 5.97
CA SER A 15 -8.24 11.21 5.64
C SER A 15 -8.73 9.75 5.60
N PRO A 16 -7.94 8.76 5.15
CA PRO A 16 -8.32 7.35 5.22
C PRO A 16 -8.70 6.88 6.63
N SER A 17 -8.13 7.48 7.68
CA SER A 17 -8.47 7.16 9.07
C SER A 17 -9.89 7.57 9.43
N HIS A 18 -10.35 8.71 8.93
CA HIS A 18 -11.75 9.12 9.04
C HIS A 18 -12.68 8.07 8.39
N PHE A 19 -12.38 7.64 7.17
CA PHE A 19 -13.18 6.59 6.51
C PHE A 19 -13.05 5.23 7.21
N ALA A 20 -11.90 4.90 7.81
CA ALA A 20 -11.74 3.70 8.61
C ALA A 20 -12.64 3.72 9.85
N PHE A 21 -12.72 4.86 10.55
CA PHE A 21 -13.64 5.03 11.68
C PHE A 21 -15.09 4.77 11.27
N ALA A 22 -15.57 5.40 10.19
CA ALA A 22 -16.94 5.15 9.71
C ALA A 22 -17.14 3.69 9.25
N ARG A 23 -16.16 3.10 8.55
CA ARG A 23 -16.20 1.71 8.08
C ARG A 23 -16.33 0.74 9.26
N PHE A 24 -15.50 0.90 10.30
CA PHE A 24 -15.54 0.03 11.46
C PHE A 24 -16.90 0.06 12.14
N VAL A 25 -17.49 1.25 12.36
CA VAL A 25 -18.81 1.33 13.02
C VAL A 25 -19.92 0.74 12.15
N ASP A 26 -19.92 1.02 10.84
CA ASP A 26 -21.10 0.77 10.01
C ASP A 26 -21.05 -0.51 9.19
N GLN A 27 -19.86 -0.94 8.78
CA GLN A 27 -19.66 -2.08 7.87
C GLN A 27 -18.75 -3.17 8.44
N GLY A 28 -18.06 -2.90 9.54
CA GLY A 28 -17.04 -3.80 10.11
C GLY A 28 -15.71 -3.66 9.37
N PRO A 29 -14.63 -4.27 9.89
CA PRO A 29 -13.30 -4.09 9.32
C PRO A 29 -13.11 -4.71 7.93
N ASP A 30 -13.83 -5.78 7.60
CA ASP A 30 -13.89 -6.37 6.25
C ASP A 30 -14.86 -5.63 5.30
N GLY A 31 -15.69 -4.76 5.86
CA GLY A 31 -16.72 -4.03 5.12
C GLY A 31 -16.13 -3.06 4.10
N ARG A 32 -17.01 -2.53 3.23
CA ARG A 32 -16.65 -1.49 2.25
C ARG A 32 -17.70 -0.38 2.24
N LEU A 33 -17.27 0.83 2.56
CA LEU A 33 -18.04 2.05 2.32
C LEU A 33 -18.18 2.31 0.81
N ASN A 34 -19.04 3.24 0.40
CA ASN A 34 -19.11 3.65 -1.00
C ASN A 34 -17.80 4.33 -1.45
N TRP A 35 -17.14 5.09 -0.57
CA TRP A 35 -15.81 5.63 -0.82
C TRP A 35 -14.77 4.55 -1.14
N ASP A 36 -14.85 3.40 -0.48
CA ASP A 36 -13.93 2.27 -0.70
C ASP A 36 -14.10 1.63 -2.08
N LYS A 37 -15.28 1.75 -2.70
CA LYS A 37 -15.61 1.16 -4.00
C LYS A 37 -15.17 2.01 -5.20
N MET A 38 -14.70 3.24 -4.97
CA MET A 38 -14.20 4.10 -6.04
C MET A 38 -12.94 3.50 -6.69
N SER A 39 -12.74 3.67 -8.00
CA SER A 39 -11.84 2.79 -8.76
C SER A 39 -10.36 3.17 -8.69
N ASN A 40 -10.04 4.42 -8.36
CA ASN A 40 -8.68 4.94 -8.36
C ASN A 40 -8.44 5.76 -7.10
N ALA A 41 -7.22 5.69 -6.56
CA ALA A 41 -6.80 6.46 -5.40
C ALA A 41 -5.45 7.14 -5.66
N GLY A 42 -5.23 8.28 -5.00
CA GLY A 42 -3.98 9.01 -5.07
C GLY A 42 -3.75 9.87 -3.83
N VAL A 43 -2.50 9.93 -3.38
CA VAL A 43 -2.10 10.76 -2.24
C VAL A 43 -2.13 12.23 -2.65
N TYR A 44 -2.94 13.02 -1.96
CA TYR A 44 -3.20 14.41 -2.29
C TYR A 44 -2.21 15.35 -1.59
N LEU A 45 -1.61 16.27 -2.36
CA LEU A 45 -0.65 17.26 -1.86
C LEU A 45 -1.31 18.65 -1.83
N GLY A 46 -1.74 19.04 -0.63
CA GLY A 46 -2.63 20.19 -0.39
C GLY A 46 -1.98 21.55 -0.18
N HIS A 47 -0.65 21.69 -0.26
CA HIS A 47 0.03 22.95 0.08
C HIS A 47 -0.47 24.17 -0.73
N MET A 48 -0.35 25.36 -0.15
CA MET A 48 -0.70 26.66 -0.73
C MET A 48 0.56 27.41 -1.17
N GLU A 49 0.43 28.60 -1.77
CA GLU A 49 1.60 29.41 -2.19
C GLU A 49 2.54 29.80 -1.02
N ASP A 50 2.02 29.85 0.20
CA ASP A 50 2.71 30.39 1.38
C ASP A 50 2.72 29.46 2.62
N GLN A 51 2.16 28.25 2.51
CA GLN A 51 2.13 27.28 3.60
C GLN A 51 1.99 25.83 3.13
N LEU A 52 2.39 24.89 3.99
CA LEU A 52 2.34 23.45 3.70
C LEU A 52 0.94 22.83 3.83
N GLY A 53 0.10 23.38 4.71
CA GLY A 53 -1.29 22.96 4.88
C GLY A 53 -2.24 23.63 3.88
N GLY A 54 -3.28 22.90 3.49
CA GLY A 54 -4.44 23.50 2.82
C GLY A 54 -5.27 24.31 3.81
N THR A 55 -6.00 25.31 3.31
CA THR A 55 -7.12 25.93 4.01
C THR A 55 -8.36 25.78 3.14
N SER A 56 -9.54 25.68 3.76
CA SER A 56 -10.76 25.38 3.00
C SER A 56 -11.09 26.44 1.95
N ASN A 57 -10.75 27.71 2.18
CA ASN A 57 -10.88 28.75 1.16
C ASN A 57 -9.86 28.62 0.02
N ALA A 58 -8.56 28.58 0.31
CA ALA A 58 -7.53 28.59 -0.73
C ALA A 58 -7.47 27.26 -1.50
N GLY A 59 -7.74 26.14 -0.81
CA GLY A 59 -7.95 24.82 -1.41
C GLY A 59 -9.09 24.82 -2.41
N ALA A 60 -10.27 25.33 -2.02
CA ALA A 60 -11.42 25.42 -2.92
C ALA A 60 -11.17 26.36 -4.11
N VAL A 61 -10.49 27.50 -3.90
CA VAL A 61 -10.06 28.38 -5.00
C VAL A 61 -9.12 27.64 -5.96
N THR A 62 -8.20 26.85 -5.42
CA THR A 62 -7.27 26.03 -6.23
C THR A 62 -8.02 24.99 -7.05
N HIS A 63 -8.99 24.28 -6.49
CA HIS A 63 -9.84 23.35 -7.24
C HIS A 63 -10.74 24.05 -8.27
N ALA A 64 -11.18 25.27 -7.98
CA ALA A 64 -12.04 26.07 -8.84
C ALA A 64 -11.31 26.69 -10.04
N THR A 65 -9.99 26.90 -9.93
CA THR A 65 -9.21 27.67 -10.91
C THR A 65 -7.99 26.94 -11.47
N GLY A 66 -7.51 25.87 -10.83
CA GLY A 66 -6.28 25.15 -11.19
C GLY A 66 -5.00 25.90 -10.85
N VAL A 67 -5.06 26.89 -9.95
CA VAL A 67 -3.95 27.79 -9.61
C VAL A 67 -3.73 27.76 -8.11
N LYS A 68 -2.46 27.62 -7.67
CA LYS A 68 -2.09 27.79 -6.27
C LYS A 68 -2.30 29.25 -5.88
N VAL A 69 -2.86 29.48 -4.71
CA VAL A 69 -3.05 30.81 -4.14
C VAL A 69 -2.57 30.84 -2.69
N TYR A 70 -2.33 32.04 -2.16
CA TYR A 70 -2.02 32.20 -0.73
C TYR A 70 -3.18 31.74 0.18
N ALA A 71 -2.84 31.31 1.40
CA ALA A 71 -3.71 30.64 2.37
C ALA A 71 -5.05 31.33 2.68
N GLU A 72 -5.11 32.66 2.63
CA GLU A 72 -6.32 33.44 2.97
C GLU A 72 -7.12 33.86 1.72
N SER A 73 -6.74 33.38 0.54
CA SER A 73 -7.41 33.73 -0.72
C SER A 73 -8.86 33.27 -0.77
N PHE A 74 -9.72 34.12 -1.31
CA PHE A 74 -11.08 33.77 -1.74
C PHE A 74 -11.29 34.35 -3.15
N GLY A 75 -10.55 33.86 -4.14
CA GLY A 75 -10.71 34.23 -5.56
C GLY A 75 -9.89 35.45 -6.02
N PHE A 76 -8.90 35.88 -5.22
CA PHE A 76 -7.90 36.88 -5.61
C PHE A 76 -6.50 36.43 -5.15
N GLU A 77 -5.46 36.89 -5.83
CA GLU A 77 -4.08 36.74 -5.37
C GLU A 77 -3.77 37.72 -4.23
N LEU A 78 -2.61 37.53 -3.60
CA LEU A 78 -2.10 38.45 -2.60
C LEU A 78 -2.06 39.89 -3.16
N ASN A 79 -2.47 40.87 -2.35
CA ASN A 79 -2.67 42.27 -2.74
C ASN A 79 -3.86 42.51 -3.68
N ASN A 80 -4.86 41.63 -3.67
CA ASN A 80 -6.12 41.78 -4.39
C ASN A 80 -5.99 41.79 -5.92
N LEU A 81 -4.95 41.16 -6.46
CA LEU A 81 -4.80 40.98 -7.91
C LEU A 81 -5.75 39.88 -8.41
N PRO A 82 -6.31 40.00 -9.63
CA PRO A 82 -7.19 38.97 -10.17
C PRO A 82 -6.40 37.69 -10.51
N ILE A 83 -6.98 36.53 -10.17
CA ILE A 83 -6.45 35.22 -10.56
C ILE A 83 -6.68 35.00 -12.06
N THR A 84 -5.69 34.40 -12.73
CA THR A 84 -5.85 33.83 -14.07
C THR A 84 -5.85 32.32 -13.94
N SER A 85 -7.02 31.69 -14.09
CA SER A 85 -7.19 30.24 -14.01
C SER A 85 -6.33 29.51 -15.05
N LEU A 86 -6.06 28.22 -14.81
CA LEU A 86 -5.20 27.40 -15.66
C LEU A 86 -5.73 27.27 -17.11
N SER A 87 -7.03 27.47 -17.33
CA SER A 87 -7.64 27.60 -18.66
C SER A 87 -7.25 28.87 -19.43
N GLY A 88 -6.58 29.82 -18.78
CA GLY A 88 -6.21 31.12 -19.33
C GLY A 88 -7.30 32.20 -19.21
N THR A 89 -8.37 31.94 -18.43
CA THR A 89 -9.45 32.90 -18.18
C THR A 89 -9.37 33.49 -16.77
N ASN A 90 -10.25 34.45 -16.44
CA ASN A 90 -10.42 34.97 -15.07
C ASN A 90 -11.67 34.41 -14.38
N LYS A 91 -12.10 33.23 -14.81
CA LYS A 91 -13.32 32.55 -14.39
C LYS A 91 -12.99 31.21 -13.77
N THR A 92 -13.78 30.81 -12.80
CA THR A 92 -13.73 29.45 -12.26
C THR A 92 -14.28 28.43 -13.28
N ILE A 93 -14.05 27.15 -13.02
CA ILE A 93 -14.60 26.06 -13.83
C ILE A 93 -16.14 26.04 -13.85
N VAL A 94 -16.80 26.43 -12.75
CA VAL A 94 -18.28 26.50 -12.69
C VAL A 94 -18.80 27.68 -13.52
N GLU A 95 -18.11 28.83 -13.49
CA GLU A 95 -18.46 29.98 -14.34
C GLU A 95 -18.27 29.65 -15.83
N GLU A 96 -17.18 28.97 -16.20
CA GLU A 96 -16.95 28.50 -17.57
C GLU A 96 -17.99 27.45 -18.00
N ALA A 97 -18.36 26.52 -17.12
CA ALA A 97 -19.40 25.52 -17.39
C ALA A 97 -20.77 26.16 -17.60
N ARG A 98 -21.14 27.14 -16.78
CA ARG A 98 -22.36 27.95 -16.93
C ARG A 98 -22.38 28.66 -18.28
N ASP A 99 -21.27 29.29 -18.66
CA ASP A 99 -21.16 30.02 -19.92
C ASP A 99 -21.19 29.09 -21.15
N ALA A 100 -20.72 27.85 -20.99
CA ALA A 100 -20.90 26.76 -21.95
C ALA A 100 -22.34 26.20 -22.00
N GLY A 101 -23.23 26.70 -21.13
CA GLY A 101 -24.63 26.30 -21.03
C GLY A 101 -24.85 24.95 -20.36
N LYS A 102 -23.86 24.43 -19.62
CA LYS A 102 -24.00 23.23 -18.78
C LYS A 102 -24.86 23.53 -17.56
N VAL A 103 -25.44 22.49 -16.97
CA VAL A 103 -26.21 22.63 -15.73
C VAL A 103 -25.25 22.69 -14.55
N THR A 104 -25.42 23.65 -13.64
CA THR A 104 -24.50 23.86 -12.51
C THR A 104 -25.20 23.72 -11.17
N ALA A 105 -24.54 23.10 -10.20
CA ALA A 105 -25.06 22.94 -8.86
C ALA A 105 -23.99 23.12 -7.78
N LEU A 106 -24.39 23.73 -6.67
CA LEU A 106 -23.63 23.87 -5.43
C LEU A 106 -24.47 23.26 -4.30
N VAL A 107 -23.95 22.23 -3.65
CA VAL A 107 -24.65 21.46 -2.62
C VAL A 107 -23.76 21.37 -1.39
N GLN A 108 -24.15 21.96 -0.28
CA GLN A 108 -23.31 21.98 0.93
C GLN A 108 -24.12 21.80 2.21
N SER A 109 -23.56 21.10 3.20
CA SER A 109 -24.20 20.92 4.51
C SER A 109 -23.98 22.14 5.43
N GLY A 110 -23.00 22.98 5.11
CA GLY A 110 -22.67 24.23 5.79
C GLY A 110 -23.64 25.38 5.49
N ALA A 111 -23.15 26.61 5.64
CA ALA A 111 -23.86 27.83 5.29
C ALA A 111 -23.45 28.30 3.88
N ILE A 112 -24.36 28.92 3.12
CA ILE A 112 -24.17 29.30 1.69
C ILE A 112 -22.84 30.02 1.32
N TYR A 113 -22.12 30.56 2.28
CA TYR A 113 -20.83 31.23 2.08
C TYR A 113 -19.61 30.31 2.26
N GLU A 114 -19.79 29.06 2.70
CA GLU A 114 -18.68 28.12 2.91
C GLU A 114 -17.91 27.84 1.61
N PRO A 115 -16.58 27.79 1.69
CA PRO A 115 -15.72 27.92 0.53
C PRO A 115 -15.74 26.73 -0.42
N GLY A 116 -15.83 25.48 0.06
CA GLY A 116 -15.74 24.29 -0.79
C GLY A 116 -16.81 24.27 -1.86
N THR A 117 -17.88 25.05 -1.72
CA THR A 117 -18.82 25.38 -2.78
C THR A 117 -18.80 26.85 -3.22
N ALA A 118 -18.73 27.82 -2.31
CA ALA A 118 -18.88 29.24 -2.66
C ALA A 118 -17.68 29.82 -3.44
N ALA A 119 -16.46 29.33 -3.21
CA ALA A 119 -15.25 29.79 -3.90
C ALA A 119 -15.30 29.50 -5.42
N PHE A 120 -16.15 28.57 -5.85
CA PHE A 120 -16.38 28.28 -7.25
C PHE A 120 -17.18 29.38 -7.98
N VAL A 121 -17.79 30.34 -7.29
CA VAL A 121 -18.60 31.40 -7.94
C VAL A 121 -18.51 32.78 -7.30
N ALA A 122 -17.83 32.91 -6.16
CA ALA A 122 -17.70 34.15 -5.44
C ALA A 122 -16.22 34.49 -5.21
N LYS A 123 -15.93 35.79 -5.16
CA LYS A 123 -14.59 36.31 -4.87
C LYS A 123 -14.63 37.54 -3.98
N THR A 124 -13.77 37.61 -2.99
CA THR A 124 -13.67 38.75 -2.07
C THR A 124 -12.23 39.18 -1.91
N GLN A 125 -12.02 40.50 -1.82
CA GLN A 125 -10.72 41.11 -1.65
C GLN A 125 -10.41 41.24 -0.15
N GLU A 126 -9.13 41.14 0.25
CA GLU A 126 -8.71 41.54 1.58
C GLU A 126 -9.00 43.04 1.76
N ILE A 127 -9.60 43.41 2.89
CA ILE A 127 -9.86 44.82 3.23
C ILE A 127 -8.85 45.26 4.29
N LEU A 128 -8.01 46.23 3.94
CA LEU A 128 -7.21 46.97 4.92
C LEU A 128 -8.08 48.06 5.56
N ASN A 129 -8.39 47.87 6.84
CA ASN A 129 -9.20 48.82 7.59
C ASN A 129 -8.40 50.11 7.90
N PRO A 130 -9.07 51.27 8.08
CA PRO A 130 -8.38 52.53 8.38
C PRO A 130 -7.51 52.52 9.64
N ASP A 131 -7.76 51.59 10.57
CA ASP A 131 -6.99 51.40 11.81
C ASP A 131 -5.76 50.49 11.64
N GLY A 132 -5.51 50.00 10.42
CA GLY A 132 -4.40 49.12 10.09
C GLY A 132 -4.68 47.64 10.31
N THR A 133 -5.85 47.26 10.84
CA THR A 133 -6.28 45.85 10.89
C THR A 133 -6.70 45.36 9.51
N ARG A 134 -6.66 44.04 9.31
CA ARG A 134 -7.09 43.40 8.05
C ARG A 134 -8.37 42.62 8.28
N THR A 135 -9.31 42.76 7.36
CA THR A 135 -10.45 41.85 7.23
C THR A 135 -10.10 40.85 6.15
N VAL A 136 -9.88 39.59 6.55
CA VAL A 136 -9.57 38.51 5.61
C VAL A 136 -10.73 38.26 4.63
N PRO A 137 -10.46 37.83 3.39
CA PRO A 137 -11.48 37.58 2.38
C PRO A 137 -12.68 36.73 2.86
N ARG A 138 -12.42 35.59 3.52
CA ARG A 138 -13.45 34.66 4.00
C ARG A 138 -14.41 35.28 5.03
N ALA A 139 -13.99 36.30 5.78
CA ALA A 139 -14.84 36.94 6.80
C ALA A 139 -16.03 37.72 6.20
N GLN A 140 -16.02 38.00 4.89
CA GLN A 140 -17.06 38.78 4.20
C GLN A 140 -18.27 37.92 3.78
N GLN A 141 -18.79 37.12 4.70
CA GLN A 141 -19.82 36.09 4.47
C GLN A 141 -21.07 36.59 3.73
N ALA A 142 -21.59 37.79 4.07
CA ALA A 142 -22.77 38.36 3.41
C ALA A 142 -22.48 38.74 1.95
N ALA A 143 -21.27 39.23 1.65
CA ALA A 143 -20.87 39.57 0.29
C ALA A 143 -20.67 38.31 -0.56
N ILE A 144 -20.12 37.25 0.03
CA ILE A 144 -19.98 35.93 -0.59
C ILE A 144 -21.36 35.36 -0.91
N ALA A 145 -22.27 35.33 0.07
CA ALA A 145 -23.65 34.85 -0.11
C ALA A 145 -24.39 35.60 -1.23
N GLU A 146 -24.25 36.94 -1.30
CA GLU A 146 -24.84 37.72 -2.39
C GLU A 146 -24.27 37.31 -3.77
N GLN A 147 -22.96 37.09 -3.87
CA GLN A 147 -22.33 36.65 -5.12
C GLN A 147 -22.79 35.25 -5.52
N VAL A 148 -22.92 34.32 -4.57
CA VAL A 148 -23.46 32.97 -4.83
C VAL A 148 -24.86 33.04 -5.43
N ILE A 149 -25.76 33.86 -4.86
CA ILE A 149 -27.11 34.05 -5.42
C ILE A 149 -27.08 34.67 -6.83
N ARG A 150 -26.19 35.64 -7.05
CA ARG A 150 -26.05 36.34 -8.34
C ARG A 150 -25.30 35.54 -9.40
N SER A 151 -24.60 34.47 -9.02
CA SER A 151 -23.79 33.64 -9.93
C SER A 151 -24.59 33.04 -11.08
N GLY A 152 -25.91 32.88 -10.91
CA GLY A 152 -26.78 32.24 -11.89
C GLY A 152 -26.63 30.72 -11.95
N VAL A 153 -26.00 30.11 -10.94
CA VAL A 153 -26.02 28.65 -10.72
C VAL A 153 -27.46 28.13 -10.73
N ASN A 154 -27.69 26.93 -11.28
CA ASN A 154 -29.05 26.39 -11.34
C ASN A 154 -29.54 25.96 -9.95
N PHE A 155 -28.77 25.17 -9.23
CA PHE A 155 -29.22 24.60 -7.96
C PHE A 155 -28.24 24.98 -6.84
N ILE A 156 -28.72 25.69 -5.83
CA ILE A 156 -27.94 26.12 -4.67
C ILE A 156 -28.61 25.55 -3.43
N MET A 157 -27.92 24.68 -2.68
CA MET A 157 -28.46 24.00 -1.51
C MET A 157 -27.53 24.22 -0.32
N GLY A 158 -28.05 24.73 0.79
CA GLY A 158 -27.29 24.85 2.04
C GLY A 158 -28.06 25.55 3.15
N GLY A 159 -27.34 25.93 4.20
CA GLY A 159 -27.83 26.77 5.28
C GLY A 159 -27.57 28.27 5.04
N GLY A 160 -27.46 29.03 6.13
CA GLY A 160 -27.03 30.43 6.09
C GLY A 160 -28.16 31.45 5.96
N GLU A 161 -29.38 31.18 6.45
CA GLU A 161 -30.47 32.17 6.45
C GLU A 161 -30.05 33.50 7.10
N LEU A 162 -29.22 33.44 8.14
CA LEU A 162 -28.59 34.60 8.77
C LEU A 162 -27.92 35.52 7.74
N ASN A 163 -27.16 34.92 6.82
CA ASN A 163 -26.36 35.59 5.80
C ASN A 163 -27.19 36.06 4.61
N LEU A 164 -28.48 35.75 4.57
CA LEU A 164 -29.41 36.16 3.53
C LEU A 164 -30.36 37.28 3.97
N LEU A 165 -30.39 37.61 5.27
CA LEU A 165 -31.37 38.52 5.85
C LEU A 165 -30.74 39.72 6.58
N PRO A 166 -31.20 40.96 6.33
CA PRO A 166 -30.75 42.14 7.07
C PRO A 166 -31.06 42.07 8.56
N VAL A 167 -30.25 42.78 9.36
CA VAL A 167 -30.49 42.97 10.80
C VAL A 167 -31.93 43.46 11.03
N GLY A 168 -32.63 42.83 11.97
CA GLY A 168 -34.02 43.17 12.28
C GLY A 168 -35.08 42.49 11.40
N THR A 169 -34.67 41.63 10.46
CA THR A 169 -35.59 40.84 9.62
C THR A 169 -35.76 39.43 10.20
N SER A 170 -37.00 38.96 10.31
CA SER A 170 -37.29 37.55 10.65
C SER A 170 -37.19 36.67 9.41
N GLY A 171 -36.63 35.47 9.59
CA GLY A 171 -36.59 34.41 8.60
C GLY A 171 -37.56 33.28 8.91
N PHE A 172 -37.43 32.19 8.14
CA PHE A 172 -38.12 30.93 8.34
C PHE A 172 -37.55 30.15 9.53
N HIS A 173 -36.22 30.10 9.68
CA HIS A 173 -35.53 29.33 10.71
C HIS A 173 -35.24 30.11 11.99
N GLY A 174 -35.35 31.43 11.97
CA GLY A 174 -35.17 32.27 13.16
C GLY A 174 -35.92 33.60 13.11
N THR A 175 -36.42 34.03 14.26
CA THR A 175 -36.94 35.40 14.43
C THR A 175 -35.81 36.43 14.34
N ALA A 176 -36.15 37.69 14.04
CA ALA A 176 -35.18 38.79 14.03
C ALA A 176 -34.34 38.87 15.31
N VAL A 177 -34.96 38.63 16.48
CA VAL A 177 -34.27 38.65 17.78
C VAL A 177 -33.25 37.51 17.88
N GLN A 178 -33.63 36.30 17.48
CA GLN A 178 -32.73 35.13 17.51
C GLN A 178 -31.56 35.30 16.54
N LEU A 179 -31.81 35.74 15.31
CA LEU A 179 -30.76 35.96 14.31
C LEU A 179 -29.82 37.10 14.71
N ASN A 180 -30.34 38.19 15.28
CA ASN A 180 -29.50 39.29 15.78
C ASN A 180 -28.66 38.87 17.00
N ALA A 181 -29.12 37.91 17.81
CA ALA A 181 -28.33 37.36 18.90
C ALA A 181 -27.14 36.52 18.39
N ILE A 182 -27.25 35.92 17.19
CA ILE A 182 -26.14 35.24 16.53
C ILE A 182 -25.15 36.28 15.97
N SER A 183 -25.64 37.22 15.14
CA SER A 183 -24.80 38.31 14.62
C SER A 183 -25.61 39.50 14.13
N THR A 184 -25.08 40.69 14.44
CA THR A 184 -25.46 41.99 13.85
C THR A 184 -24.35 42.59 12.98
N ASN A 185 -23.23 41.87 12.81
CA ASN A 185 -22.09 42.35 12.02
C ASN A 185 -22.47 42.47 10.54
N SER A 186 -22.18 43.61 9.92
CA SER A 186 -22.44 43.85 8.49
C SER A 186 -21.66 42.95 7.54
N LEU A 187 -20.57 42.33 8.01
CA LEU A 187 -19.86 41.30 7.25
C LEU A 187 -20.65 40.00 7.15
N HIS A 188 -21.53 39.71 8.12
CA HIS A 188 -22.35 38.49 8.15
C HIS A 188 -23.80 38.76 7.76
N ARG A 189 -24.30 39.98 7.96
CA ARG A 189 -25.69 40.36 7.68
C ARG A 189 -25.75 41.30 6.47
N PRO A 190 -26.44 40.92 5.37
CA PRO A 190 -26.51 41.74 4.17
C PRO A 190 -27.36 43.00 4.41
N THR A 191 -27.16 44.03 3.60
CA THR A 191 -27.96 45.26 3.64
C THR A 191 -29.33 45.10 3.00
N GLN A 192 -29.49 44.11 2.12
CA GLN A 192 -30.74 43.77 1.44
C GLN A 192 -31.17 42.33 1.74
N ASN A 193 -32.45 42.02 1.52
CA ASN A 193 -32.96 40.66 1.65
C ASN A 193 -32.58 39.83 0.41
N LEU A 194 -31.61 38.93 0.57
CA LEU A 194 -31.08 38.10 -0.51
C LEU A 194 -32.04 36.96 -0.92
N ILE A 195 -32.99 36.57 -0.06
CA ILE A 195 -34.06 35.63 -0.42
C ILE A 195 -34.99 36.27 -1.45
N THR A 196 -35.41 37.51 -1.21
CA THR A 196 -36.21 38.27 -2.19
C THR A 196 -35.44 38.52 -3.48
N LEU A 197 -34.13 38.79 -3.38
CA LEU A 197 -33.26 38.87 -4.56
C LEU A 197 -33.26 37.55 -5.36
N ALA A 198 -33.08 36.41 -4.70
CA ALA A 198 -33.10 35.10 -5.36
C ALA A 198 -34.43 34.85 -6.08
N GLN A 199 -35.56 35.15 -5.43
CA GLN A 199 -36.88 35.04 -6.07
C GLN A 199 -37.00 35.93 -7.31
N SER A 200 -36.43 37.14 -7.29
CA SER A 200 -36.40 38.04 -8.45
C SER A 200 -35.49 37.56 -9.59
N LEU A 201 -34.62 36.58 -9.32
CA LEU A 201 -33.72 35.91 -10.27
C LEU A 201 -34.23 34.51 -10.69
N ASP A 202 -35.53 34.27 -10.48
CA ASP A 202 -36.30 33.07 -10.83
C ASP A 202 -35.97 31.80 -10.01
N TYR A 203 -35.34 31.94 -8.84
CA TYR A 203 -35.14 30.80 -7.95
C TYR A 203 -36.44 30.43 -7.22
N VAL A 204 -36.79 29.14 -7.25
CA VAL A 204 -37.75 28.55 -6.31
C VAL A 204 -37.03 28.35 -4.97
N VAL A 205 -37.54 28.96 -3.90
CA VAL A 205 -36.91 28.87 -2.57
C VAL A 205 -37.60 27.81 -1.72
N VAL A 206 -36.82 26.89 -1.14
CA VAL A 206 -37.28 25.84 -0.23
C VAL A 206 -36.51 25.86 1.08
N TYR A 207 -37.14 25.43 2.18
CA TYR A 207 -36.60 25.55 3.54
C TYR A 207 -36.53 24.24 4.31
N THR A 208 -37.15 23.17 3.82
CA THR A 208 -37.20 21.86 4.50
C THR A 208 -36.96 20.73 3.51
N ALA A 209 -36.58 19.56 4.02
CA ALA A 209 -36.43 18.34 3.23
C ALA A 209 -37.72 17.99 2.43
N ASP A 210 -38.90 18.14 3.05
CA ASP A 210 -40.18 17.89 2.39
C ASP A 210 -40.45 18.84 1.23
N GLN A 211 -40.15 20.13 1.42
CA GLN A 211 -40.31 21.13 0.36
C GLN A 211 -39.36 20.84 -0.81
N LEU A 212 -38.11 20.46 -0.53
CA LEU A 212 -37.14 20.06 -1.54
C LEU A 212 -37.63 18.84 -2.34
N LYS A 213 -38.06 17.77 -1.66
CA LYS A 213 -38.58 16.55 -2.30
C LYS A 213 -39.82 16.84 -3.16
N SER A 214 -40.70 17.73 -2.70
CA SER A 214 -41.93 18.10 -3.42
C SER A 214 -41.67 18.75 -4.79
N LEU A 215 -40.47 19.27 -5.03
CA LEU A 215 -40.10 19.84 -6.34
C LEU A 215 -40.09 18.79 -7.46
N LEU A 216 -39.88 17.51 -7.12
CA LEU A 216 -39.87 16.43 -8.09
C LEU A 216 -41.26 16.09 -8.64
N ASP A 217 -42.32 16.44 -7.90
CA ASP A 217 -43.73 16.20 -8.23
C ASP A 217 -44.34 17.33 -9.06
N LEU A 218 -43.62 18.44 -9.25
CA LEU A 218 -44.09 19.56 -10.04
C LEU A 218 -44.24 19.15 -11.51
N THR A 219 -45.35 19.57 -12.13
CA THR A 219 -45.63 19.32 -13.56
C THR A 219 -44.55 19.90 -14.47
N THR A 220 -43.94 21.02 -14.08
CA THR A 220 -42.76 21.61 -14.70
C THR A 220 -41.68 21.73 -13.63
N ALA A 221 -40.59 20.99 -13.79
CA ALA A 221 -39.47 21.04 -12.86
C ALA A 221 -38.83 22.44 -12.88
N PRO A 222 -38.49 23.01 -11.71
CA PRO A 222 -37.80 24.29 -11.66
C PRO A 222 -36.38 24.17 -12.24
N THR A 223 -35.98 25.17 -13.03
CA THR A 223 -34.62 25.25 -13.58
C THR A 223 -33.65 26.00 -12.65
N LYS A 224 -34.20 26.63 -11.60
CA LYS A 224 -33.44 27.29 -10.54
C LYS A 224 -34.05 27.04 -9.17
N VAL A 225 -33.24 26.57 -8.22
CA VAL A 225 -33.68 26.30 -6.83
C VAL A 225 -32.66 26.84 -5.85
N LEU A 226 -33.15 27.48 -4.80
CA LEU A 226 -32.39 27.88 -3.62
C LEU A 226 -32.94 27.13 -2.40
N GLY A 227 -32.17 26.21 -1.83
CA GLY A 227 -32.42 25.60 -0.54
C GLY A 227 -31.78 26.42 0.58
N VAL A 228 -32.57 26.81 1.58
CA VAL A 228 -32.12 27.50 2.80
C VAL A 228 -32.59 26.71 4.01
N PHE A 229 -31.77 25.78 4.50
CA PHE A 229 -32.21 24.74 5.44
C PHE A 229 -31.88 25.01 6.92
N ALA A 230 -31.12 26.06 7.21
CA ALA A 230 -30.76 26.42 8.58
C ALA A 230 -30.40 27.91 8.76
N PRO A 231 -30.39 28.43 10.02
CA PRO A 231 -29.90 29.78 10.32
C PRO A 231 -28.46 30.00 9.89
N VAL A 232 -27.58 29.03 10.18
CA VAL A 232 -26.16 29.02 9.81
C VAL A 232 -25.87 27.66 9.16
N HIS A 233 -25.18 26.72 9.79
CA HIS A 233 -24.97 25.38 9.25
C HIS A 233 -26.17 24.46 9.53
N THR A 234 -26.27 23.35 8.80
CA THR A 234 -27.25 22.29 9.10
C THR A 234 -26.87 21.42 10.31
N PHE A 235 -25.70 21.67 10.91
CA PHE A 235 -25.15 21.00 12.09
C PHE A 235 -24.71 21.99 13.18
N ASN A 236 -24.35 21.47 14.36
CA ASN A 236 -23.77 22.21 15.48
C ASN A 236 -22.39 21.61 15.83
N ASP A 237 -21.32 22.33 15.51
CA ASP A 237 -19.91 21.89 15.46
C ASP A 237 -19.08 22.22 16.71
N SER A 238 -19.61 21.92 17.90
CA SER A 238 -18.84 22.05 19.15
C SER A 238 -18.43 20.68 19.69
N ALA A 239 -17.47 20.62 20.61
CA ALA A 239 -17.14 19.41 21.38
C ALA A 239 -18.40 18.77 22.01
N GLU A 240 -18.42 17.44 22.14
CA GLU A 240 -19.58 16.66 22.59
C GLU A 240 -20.13 17.17 23.92
N GLU A 241 -19.26 17.48 24.89
CA GLU A 241 -19.67 17.93 26.21
C GLU A 241 -20.38 19.29 26.17
N VAL A 242 -19.97 20.16 25.23
CA VAL A 242 -20.61 21.46 25.03
C VAL A 242 -22.00 21.28 24.43
N LEU A 243 -22.14 20.44 23.40
CA LEU A 243 -23.43 20.16 22.77
C LEU A 243 -24.40 19.48 23.74
N ALA A 244 -23.91 18.50 24.51
CA ALA A 244 -24.68 17.82 25.54
C ALA A 244 -25.16 18.81 26.63
N GLY A 245 -24.29 19.71 27.09
CA GLY A 245 -24.63 20.74 28.07
C GLY A 245 -25.69 21.75 27.57
N GLN A 246 -25.79 21.93 26.25
CA GLN A 246 -26.78 22.81 25.61
C GLN A 246 -28.01 22.06 25.08
N ASN A 247 -28.03 20.73 25.17
CA ASN A 247 -29.06 19.86 24.59
C ASN A 247 -29.27 20.12 23.09
N LEU A 248 -28.17 20.25 22.34
CA LEU A 248 -28.17 20.43 20.89
C LEU A 248 -27.88 19.10 20.18
N PRO A 249 -28.60 18.76 19.10
CA PRO A 249 -28.27 17.60 18.27
C PRO A 249 -27.05 17.90 17.38
N LEU A 250 -26.38 16.86 16.87
CA LEU A 250 -25.30 17.03 15.89
C LEU A 250 -25.82 17.73 14.61
N TYR A 251 -26.90 17.22 14.02
CA TYR A 251 -27.55 17.79 12.84
C TYR A 251 -29.01 18.19 13.10
N ARG A 252 -29.48 19.24 12.42
CA ARG A 252 -30.87 19.71 12.51
C ARG A 252 -31.80 18.76 11.77
N GLN A 253 -32.74 18.16 12.49
CA GLN A 253 -33.67 17.15 11.94
C GLN A 253 -34.56 17.63 10.78
N THR A 254 -34.82 18.93 10.68
CA THR A 254 -35.66 19.49 9.60
C THR A 254 -34.89 19.77 8.30
N ALA A 255 -33.56 19.79 8.37
CA ALA A 255 -32.70 19.98 7.21
C ALA A 255 -32.52 18.62 6.48
N PRO A 256 -32.54 18.60 5.13
CA PRO A 256 -32.14 17.41 4.40
C PRO A 256 -30.67 17.08 4.67
N THR A 257 -30.32 15.80 4.61
CA THR A 257 -28.91 15.36 4.58
C THR A 257 -28.25 15.79 3.26
N ILE A 258 -26.91 15.84 3.21
CA ILE A 258 -26.18 16.15 1.98
C ILE A 258 -26.52 15.17 0.84
N ALA A 259 -26.72 13.88 1.16
CA ALA A 259 -27.15 12.86 0.22
C ALA A 259 -28.55 13.13 -0.35
N GLU A 260 -29.52 13.53 0.50
CA GLU A 260 -30.86 13.92 0.05
C GLU A 260 -30.83 15.19 -0.80
N MET A 261 -29.98 16.16 -0.45
CA MET A 261 -29.78 17.37 -1.25
C MET A 261 -29.23 17.01 -2.63
N LEU A 262 -28.21 16.15 -2.69
CA LEU A 262 -27.59 15.72 -3.94
C LEU A 262 -28.56 14.91 -4.81
N ASP A 263 -29.28 13.95 -4.24
CA ASP A 263 -30.22 13.08 -4.96
C ASP A 263 -31.33 13.89 -5.64
N VAL A 264 -31.99 14.78 -4.89
CA VAL A 264 -33.02 15.65 -5.47
C VAL A 264 -32.42 16.59 -6.51
N THR A 265 -31.24 17.15 -6.26
CA THR A 265 -30.55 18.05 -7.20
C THR A 265 -30.23 17.35 -8.51
N GLN A 266 -29.67 16.13 -8.48
CA GLN A 266 -29.39 15.36 -9.69
C GLN A 266 -30.65 15.02 -10.48
N LYS A 267 -31.73 14.60 -9.80
CA LYS A 267 -33.03 14.35 -10.45
C LYS A 267 -33.62 15.60 -11.10
N LEU A 268 -33.36 16.80 -10.55
CA LEU A 268 -33.73 18.06 -11.18
C LEU A 268 -32.80 18.44 -12.35
N ILE A 269 -31.49 18.18 -12.22
CA ILE A 269 -30.50 18.34 -13.30
C ILE A 269 -30.90 17.50 -14.52
N GLU A 270 -31.33 16.25 -14.32
CA GLU A 270 -31.77 15.36 -15.40
C GLU A 270 -33.01 15.86 -16.14
N LYS A 271 -33.90 16.56 -15.43
CA LYS A 271 -35.09 17.20 -16.01
C LYS A 271 -34.76 18.56 -16.65
N HIS A 272 -33.55 19.08 -16.47
CA HIS A 272 -33.17 20.40 -16.95
C HIS A 272 -33.02 20.42 -18.49
N PRO A 273 -33.52 21.44 -19.21
CA PRO A 273 -33.47 21.49 -20.68
C PRO A 273 -32.05 21.44 -21.29
N ASN A 274 -31.03 21.78 -20.51
CA ASN A 274 -29.62 21.75 -20.92
C ASN A 274 -28.86 20.49 -20.45
N PHE A 275 -29.52 19.48 -19.87
CA PHE A 275 -28.84 18.27 -19.36
C PHE A 275 -27.92 17.62 -20.39
N ASN A 276 -28.35 17.57 -21.65
CA ASN A 276 -27.58 17.04 -22.78
C ASN A 276 -26.27 17.80 -23.10
N LYS A 277 -26.04 18.98 -22.52
CA LYS A 277 -24.78 19.73 -22.64
C LYS A 277 -23.76 19.30 -21.56
N GLY A 278 -24.19 18.52 -20.58
CA GLY A 278 -23.41 18.12 -19.42
C GLY A 278 -23.76 18.93 -18.17
N SER A 279 -23.17 18.54 -17.04
CA SER A 279 -23.33 19.24 -15.76
C SER A 279 -22.06 19.26 -14.93
N ILE A 280 -21.96 20.22 -14.01
CA ILE A 280 -20.98 20.21 -12.93
C ILE A 280 -21.72 20.42 -11.61
N THR A 281 -21.50 19.51 -10.66
CA THR A 281 -22.04 19.59 -9.30
C THR A 281 -20.87 19.61 -8.33
N ILE A 282 -20.79 20.66 -7.52
CA ILE A 282 -19.85 20.77 -6.41
C ILE A 282 -20.62 20.43 -5.13
N VAL A 283 -20.12 19.46 -4.38
CA VAL A 283 -20.74 18.94 -3.17
C VAL A 283 -19.76 19.04 -2.00
N GLU A 284 -20.20 19.50 -0.83
CA GLU A 284 -19.37 19.70 0.35
C GLU A 284 -20.12 19.24 1.61
N GLU A 285 -19.58 18.25 2.32
CA GLU A 285 -20.01 17.96 3.69
C GLU A 285 -19.06 18.66 4.65
N GLU A 286 -19.40 19.91 4.98
CA GLU A 286 -18.61 20.77 5.87
C GLU A 286 -18.49 20.17 7.28
N GLY A 287 -19.52 19.45 7.75
CA GLY A 287 -19.55 18.95 9.12
C GLY A 287 -18.40 18.00 9.47
N SER A 288 -17.86 17.24 8.50
CA SER A 288 -16.72 16.34 8.78
C SER A 288 -15.49 17.10 9.27
N ASP A 289 -15.21 18.27 8.67
CA ASP A 289 -14.09 19.12 9.10
C ASP A 289 -14.37 19.76 10.45
N ASN A 290 -15.47 20.50 10.57
CA ASN A 290 -15.73 21.30 11.78
C ASN A 290 -15.85 20.44 13.04
N PHE A 291 -16.46 19.25 12.93
CA PHE A 291 -16.49 18.32 14.06
C PHE A 291 -15.11 17.77 14.37
N GLY A 292 -14.29 17.42 13.37
CA GLY A 292 -12.91 16.96 13.57
C GLY A 292 -12.03 18.03 14.23
N ASN A 293 -12.10 19.27 13.73
CA ASN A 293 -11.43 20.44 14.28
C ASN A 293 -11.91 20.79 15.71
N ALA A 294 -13.13 20.40 16.08
CA ALA A 294 -13.66 20.52 17.45
C ALA A 294 -13.27 19.34 18.35
N ASN A 295 -12.58 18.32 17.82
CA ASN A 295 -12.37 17.01 18.44
C ASN A 295 -13.69 16.40 18.92
N ASN A 296 -14.66 16.32 18.01
CA ASN A 296 -15.95 15.69 18.25
C ASN A 296 -16.10 14.43 17.39
N ALA A 297 -15.77 13.28 17.98
CA ALA A 297 -15.79 11.99 17.31
C ALA A 297 -17.20 11.60 16.86
N ALA A 298 -18.23 11.85 17.68
CA ALA A 298 -19.60 11.48 17.34
C ALA A 298 -20.16 12.29 16.14
N GLY A 299 -19.82 13.58 16.10
CA GLY A 299 -20.16 14.49 15.00
C GLY A 299 -19.41 14.15 13.72
N THR A 300 -18.11 13.89 13.83
CA THR A 300 -17.26 13.48 12.70
C THR A 300 -17.80 12.21 12.06
N LEU A 301 -18.16 11.19 12.85
CA LEU A 301 -18.76 9.96 12.36
C LEU A 301 -20.07 10.20 11.59
N GLU A 302 -20.95 11.06 12.10
CA GLU A 302 -22.20 11.39 11.42
C GLU A 302 -21.97 12.17 10.12
N GLY A 303 -20.99 13.07 10.08
CA GLY A 303 -20.56 13.74 8.84
C GLY A 303 -20.03 12.76 7.79
N LEU A 304 -19.23 11.78 8.21
CA LEU A 304 -18.70 10.73 7.33
C LEU A 304 -19.79 9.81 6.77
N ARG A 305 -20.79 9.44 7.59
CA ARG A 305 -21.97 8.69 7.14
C ARG A 305 -22.74 9.43 6.04
N ARG A 306 -22.93 10.73 6.24
CA ARG A 306 -23.62 11.61 5.27
C ARG A 306 -22.83 11.75 3.98
N THR A 307 -21.52 11.92 4.11
CA THR A 307 -20.57 11.92 3.00
C THR A 307 -20.67 10.62 2.20
N ASP A 308 -20.54 9.46 2.85
CA ASP A 308 -20.56 8.17 2.16
C ASP A 308 -21.90 7.88 1.49
N ALA A 309 -23.01 8.27 2.11
CA ALA A 309 -24.33 8.19 1.49
C ALA A 309 -24.44 9.05 0.22
N ALA A 310 -23.85 10.27 0.22
CA ALA A 310 -23.80 11.11 -0.97
C ALA A 310 -22.86 10.54 -2.05
N ILE A 311 -21.79 9.84 -1.67
CA ILE A 311 -20.95 9.09 -2.62
C ILE A 311 -21.79 8.01 -3.29
N GLY A 312 -22.59 7.25 -2.54
CA GLY A 312 -23.54 6.28 -3.10
C GLY A 312 -24.47 6.90 -4.15
N VAL A 313 -25.06 8.06 -3.84
CA VAL A 313 -25.92 8.80 -4.80
C VAL A 313 -25.15 9.21 -6.06
N ALA A 314 -23.89 9.63 -5.94
CA ALA A 314 -23.06 9.96 -7.08
C ALA A 314 -22.68 8.73 -7.92
N LEU A 315 -22.40 7.58 -7.30
CA LEU A 315 -22.15 6.31 -8.01
C LEU A 315 -23.40 5.86 -8.79
N ASP A 316 -24.59 5.95 -8.19
CA ASP A 316 -25.86 5.66 -8.87
C ASP A 316 -26.09 6.58 -10.08
N PHE A 317 -25.59 7.81 -10.04
CA PHE A 317 -25.63 8.72 -11.17
C PHE A 317 -24.67 8.31 -12.29
N ILE A 318 -23.46 7.85 -11.96
CA ILE A 318 -22.48 7.36 -12.94
C ILE A 318 -22.99 6.09 -13.64
N GLU A 319 -23.65 5.17 -12.92
CA GLU A 319 -24.23 3.97 -13.53
C GLU A 319 -25.26 4.33 -14.61
N ARG A 320 -26.06 5.37 -14.37
CA ARG A 320 -27.07 5.86 -15.32
C ARG A 320 -26.47 6.74 -16.43
N HIS A 321 -25.37 7.43 -16.14
CA HIS A 321 -24.68 8.36 -17.04
C HIS A 321 -23.16 8.10 -17.04
N PRO A 322 -22.68 7.06 -17.76
CA PRO A 322 -21.28 6.64 -17.71
C PRO A 322 -20.27 7.66 -18.27
N ASN A 323 -20.75 8.74 -18.89
CA ASN A 323 -19.96 9.91 -19.30
C ASN A 323 -19.74 10.93 -18.15
N THR A 324 -19.70 10.43 -16.91
CA THR A 324 -19.54 11.23 -15.69
C THR A 324 -18.22 10.89 -15.02
N LEU A 325 -17.48 11.93 -14.60
CA LEU A 325 -16.37 11.81 -13.65
C LEU A 325 -16.88 12.15 -12.25
N MET A 326 -16.51 11.34 -11.27
CA MET A 326 -16.58 11.68 -9.86
C MET A 326 -15.18 11.78 -9.27
N LEU A 327 -14.95 12.82 -8.46
CA LEU A 327 -13.71 13.05 -7.72
C LEU A 327 -14.02 13.34 -6.26
N THR A 328 -13.22 12.79 -5.35
CA THR A 328 -13.15 13.25 -3.95
C THR A 328 -11.80 13.91 -3.68
N ALA A 329 -11.80 15.06 -3.01
CA ALA A 329 -10.59 15.63 -2.43
C ALA A 329 -10.96 16.40 -1.15
N ALA A 330 -10.24 16.13 -0.08
CA ALA A 330 -10.20 17.01 1.09
C ALA A 330 -8.97 17.93 0.93
N ASP A 331 -9.05 19.13 1.45
CA ASP A 331 -7.97 20.10 1.50
C ASP A 331 -7.06 19.91 2.73
N SER A 332 -7.58 19.35 3.82
CA SER A 332 -6.89 19.07 5.09
C SER A 332 -7.25 17.70 5.71
N ASP A 333 -6.56 17.35 6.79
CA ASP A 333 -6.91 16.26 7.74
C ASP A 333 -7.29 16.87 9.10
N ALA A 334 -8.60 16.96 9.35
CA ALA A 334 -9.19 17.66 10.49
C ALA A 334 -8.85 16.96 11.81
N GLY A 335 -8.15 17.67 12.70
CA GLY A 335 -7.77 17.16 14.01
C GLY A 335 -6.77 15.99 14.01
N GLY A 336 -6.40 15.46 12.84
CA GLY A 336 -5.48 14.33 12.69
C GLY A 336 -6.00 13.08 13.40
N LEU A 337 -7.25 12.70 13.10
CA LEU A 337 -7.99 11.61 13.72
C LEU A 337 -7.28 10.26 13.53
N GLN A 338 -7.16 9.47 14.60
CA GLN A 338 -6.76 8.06 14.54
C GLN A 338 -7.67 7.17 15.40
N VAL A 339 -7.77 5.89 15.05
CA VAL A 339 -8.58 4.89 15.77
C VAL A 339 -7.67 3.97 16.58
N ILE A 340 -8.06 3.60 17.80
CA ILE A 340 -7.25 2.73 18.66
C ILE A 340 -8.11 1.71 19.41
N ASP A 341 -7.71 0.43 19.38
CA ASP A 341 -8.37 -0.66 20.09
C ASP A 341 -8.41 -0.43 21.61
N ARG A 342 -9.55 -0.74 22.25
CA ARG A 342 -9.80 -0.54 23.69
C ARG A 342 -10.68 -1.64 24.28
N THR A 343 -10.18 -2.31 25.30
CA THR A 343 -10.93 -3.38 26.00
C THR A 343 -11.62 -2.93 27.29
N SER A 344 -11.23 -1.77 27.82
CA SER A 344 -11.74 -1.18 29.07
C SER A 344 -13.19 -0.68 28.96
N ALA A 345 -13.79 -0.35 30.11
CA ALA A 345 -15.15 0.21 30.17
C ALA A 345 -15.24 1.63 29.56
N THR A 346 -14.16 2.40 29.61
CA THR A 346 -13.98 3.69 28.95
C THR A 346 -12.73 3.66 28.07
N VAL A 347 -12.62 4.60 27.13
CA VAL A 347 -11.48 4.68 26.19
C VAL A 347 -10.17 5.13 26.85
N GLY A 348 -10.21 5.86 27.97
CA GLY A 348 -9.02 6.27 28.71
C GLY A 348 -8.17 7.31 28.01
N THR A 349 -6.84 7.12 28.09
CA THR A 349 -5.83 8.06 27.59
C THR A 349 -4.78 7.34 26.73
N VAL A 350 -4.01 8.12 25.99
CA VAL A 350 -2.82 7.69 25.26
C VAL A 350 -1.64 8.60 25.61
N ASN A 351 -0.42 8.06 25.64
CA ASN A 351 0.78 8.84 25.88
C ASN A 351 1.16 9.58 24.60
N ASN A 352 1.36 10.90 24.66
CA ASN A 352 1.53 11.77 23.50
C ASN A 352 2.87 12.51 23.59
N ASN A 353 3.80 12.22 22.68
CA ASN A 353 5.12 12.84 22.63
C ASN A 353 5.84 12.88 24.01
N PRO A 354 6.13 11.72 24.62
CA PRO A 354 6.77 11.66 25.94
C PRO A 354 8.22 12.13 25.90
N THR A 355 8.73 12.57 27.05
CA THR A 355 10.18 12.77 27.27
C THR A 355 10.66 11.75 28.30
N THR A 356 11.44 12.16 29.30
CA THR A 356 11.69 11.36 30.51
C THR A 356 10.42 11.12 31.36
N SER A 357 9.28 11.70 30.99
CA SER A 357 7.98 11.54 31.66
C SER A 357 6.84 11.48 30.67
N ASN A 358 5.80 10.69 30.98
CA ASN A 358 4.60 10.57 30.17
C ASN A 358 3.81 11.88 30.08
N ARG A 359 3.17 12.11 28.93
CA ARG A 359 2.25 13.22 28.65
C ARG A 359 0.94 12.63 28.12
N ASN A 360 0.07 12.20 29.04
CA ASN A 360 -1.17 11.51 28.65
C ASN A 360 -2.25 12.49 28.17
N VAL A 361 -2.87 12.20 27.02
CA VAL A 361 -4.03 12.93 26.48
C VAL A 361 -5.25 12.01 26.40
N PRO A 362 -6.47 12.52 26.61
CA PRO A 362 -7.69 11.72 26.57
C PRO A 362 -8.03 11.29 25.14
N LEU A 363 -8.60 10.10 25.05
CA LEU A 363 -9.28 9.63 23.85
C LEU A 363 -10.77 9.95 23.94
N ASP A 364 -11.43 10.02 22.78
CA ASP A 364 -12.88 10.12 22.70
C ASP A 364 -13.54 8.76 22.51
N GLY A 365 -14.60 8.56 23.28
CA GLY A 365 -15.57 7.49 23.10
C GLY A 365 -16.84 8.02 22.43
N GLN A 366 -17.94 7.31 22.60
CA GLN A 366 -19.22 7.61 21.95
C GLN A 366 -19.79 8.99 22.26
N THR A 367 -19.39 9.61 23.37
CA THR A 367 -19.99 10.86 23.86
C THR A 367 -18.94 11.85 24.38
N GLY A 368 -17.72 11.83 23.83
CA GLY A 368 -16.61 12.72 24.21
C GLY A 368 -15.51 12.03 25.03
N ALA A 369 -14.73 12.83 25.76
CA ALA A 369 -13.47 12.42 26.35
C ALA A 369 -13.62 11.40 27.48
N ASP A 370 -12.83 10.31 27.43
CA ASP A 370 -12.83 9.19 28.39
C ASP A 370 -14.24 8.60 28.65
N THR A 371 -15.05 8.51 27.59
CA THR A 371 -16.38 7.89 27.65
C THR A 371 -16.36 6.44 27.14
N ALA A 372 -17.54 5.81 27.04
CA ALA A 372 -17.66 4.42 26.58
C ALA A 372 -17.09 4.27 25.15
N PRO A 373 -16.34 3.19 24.85
CA PRO A 373 -15.77 2.99 23.53
C PRO A 373 -16.83 2.84 22.44
N PHE A 374 -16.48 3.21 21.22
CA PHE A 374 -17.21 2.79 20.03
C PHE A 374 -17.13 1.26 19.89
N VAL A 375 -18.08 0.70 19.15
CA VAL A 375 -18.18 -0.74 18.89
C VAL A 375 -18.25 -0.92 17.39
N ALA A 376 -17.31 -1.69 16.84
CA ALA A 376 -17.31 -2.01 15.42
C ALA A 376 -18.51 -2.92 15.09
N ALA A 377 -19.03 -2.82 13.87
CA ALA A 377 -19.85 -3.88 13.32
C ALA A 377 -19.00 -5.16 13.16
N PRO A 378 -19.62 -6.36 13.17
CA PRO A 378 -18.87 -7.61 13.13
C PRO A 378 -17.99 -7.73 11.89
N ASP A 379 -16.85 -8.38 12.05
CA ASP A 379 -16.02 -8.82 10.93
C ASP A 379 -16.61 -10.05 10.21
N ALA A 380 -15.88 -10.61 9.25
CA ALA A 380 -16.32 -11.77 8.47
C ALA A 380 -16.54 -13.03 9.33
N ASP A 381 -15.85 -13.16 10.46
CA ASP A 381 -15.96 -14.28 11.41
C ASP A 381 -16.99 -14.03 12.53
N GLY A 382 -17.51 -12.81 12.62
CA GLY A 382 -18.55 -12.40 13.55
C GLY A 382 -18.02 -11.76 14.84
N ASP A 383 -16.71 -11.46 14.90
CA ASP A 383 -16.06 -10.83 16.03
C ASP A 383 -16.29 -9.32 16.05
N VAL A 384 -16.31 -8.76 17.25
CA VAL A 384 -16.66 -7.36 17.50
C VAL A 384 -15.59 -6.70 18.34
N PHE A 385 -15.07 -5.60 17.82
CA PHE A 385 -14.00 -4.83 18.44
C PHE A 385 -14.51 -3.55 19.08
N LYS A 386 -13.88 -3.17 20.18
CA LYS A 386 -14.13 -1.90 20.87
C LYS A 386 -12.95 -0.98 20.67
N PHE A 387 -13.21 0.29 20.45
CA PHE A 387 -12.16 1.24 20.14
C PHE A 387 -12.51 2.66 20.59
N GLY A 388 -11.50 3.51 20.64
CA GLY A 388 -11.63 4.96 20.86
C GLY A 388 -11.02 5.74 19.71
N VAL A 389 -11.23 7.06 19.74
CA VAL A 389 -10.66 8.02 18.79
C VAL A 389 -9.57 8.84 19.49
N GLY A 390 -8.41 8.95 18.87
CA GLY A 390 -7.33 9.83 19.26
C GLY A 390 -7.17 10.99 18.28
N TRP A 391 -6.66 12.11 18.76
CA TRP A 391 -6.48 13.34 17.99
C TRP A 391 -5.04 13.83 18.09
N SER A 392 -4.53 14.42 17.00
CA SER A 392 -3.24 15.11 16.98
C SER A 392 -3.37 16.57 17.42
N GLY A 393 -4.56 17.15 17.30
CA GLY A 393 -4.82 18.56 17.62
C GLY A 393 -6.26 18.94 17.29
N THR A 394 -6.60 20.22 17.43
CA THR A 394 -7.78 20.84 16.82
C THR A 394 -7.58 21.45 15.42
N PRO A 395 -6.36 21.75 14.93
CA PRO A 395 -6.22 22.33 13.58
C PRO A 395 -6.43 21.33 12.45
N ASP A 396 -6.49 21.89 11.25
CA ASP A 396 -6.19 21.21 9.99
C ASP A 396 -4.73 20.77 9.91
N PHE A 397 -4.52 19.48 9.66
CA PHE A 397 -3.21 18.94 9.35
C PHE A 397 -3.03 18.73 7.84
N SER A 398 -1.77 18.68 7.40
CA SER A 398 -1.42 18.59 5.97
C SER A 398 -1.27 17.15 5.47
N GLY A 399 -1.25 16.17 6.37
CA GLY A 399 -0.84 14.79 6.08
C GLY A 399 -1.97 13.83 5.79
N SER A 400 -1.62 12.67 5.23
CA SER A 400 -2.52 11.51 5.06
C SER A 400 -3.79 11.71 4.22
N ILE A 401 -3.90 12.76 3.41
CA ILE A 401 -5.08 12.96 2.54
C ILE A 401 -4.99 12.07 1.30
N VAL A 402 -6.10 11.40 0.96
CA VAL A 402 -6.25 10.58 -0.26
C VAL A 402 -7.43 11.06 -1.08
N SER A 403 -7.16 11.44 -2.33
CA SER A 403 -8.19 11.67 -3.33
C SER A 403 -8.59 10.37 -4.01
N LYS A 404 -9.86 10.24 -4.39
CA LYS A 404 -10.35 9.13 -5.20
C LYS A 404 -11.08 9.60 -6.43
N ALA A 405 -11.06 8.76 -7.47
CA ALA A 405 -11.79 8.99 -8.71
C ALA A 405 -12.61 7.77 -9.11
N HIS A 406 -13.74 8.00 -9.80
CA HIS A 406 -14.55 6.95 -10.40
C HIS A 406 -15.26 7.46 -11.66
N GLY A 407 -15.46 6.57 -12.64
CA GLY A 407 -16.11 6.90 -13.91
C GLY A 407 -15.16 7.41 -15.01
N LEU A 408 -15.66 8.27 -15.90
CA LEU A 408 -14.93 8.76 -17.06
C LEU A 408 -13.66 9.51 -16.64
N ASN A 409 -12.49 9.17 -17.23
CA ASN A 409 -11.18 9.74 -16.92
C ASN A 409 -10.64 9.46 -15.50
N ALA A 410 -11.26 8.58 -14.71
CA ALA A 410 -10.76 8.24 -13.37
C ALA A 410 -9.36 7.58 -13.40
N ASP A 411 -9.05 6.87 -14.49
CA ASP A 411 -7.74 6.25 -14.77
C ASP A 411 -6.58 7.26 -14.90
N LYS A 412 -6.90 8.56 -15.03
CA LYS A 412 -5.91 9.64 -15.13
C LYS A 412 -5.54 10.26 -13.78
N LEU A 413 -6.16 9.82 -12.68
CA LEU A 413 -5.75 10.23 -11.33
C LEU A 413 -4.40 9.56 -11.00
N PRO A 414 -3.32 10.32 -10.76
CA PRO A 414 -2.03 9.72 -10.44
C PRO A 414 -1.98 9.27 -8.97
N ALA A 415 -1.10 8.31 -8.66
CA ALA A 415 -0.90 7.78 -7.30
C ALA A 415 -0.42 8.81 -6.26
N THR A 416 0.15 9.93 -6.74
CA THR A 416 0.40 11.16 -5.97
C THR A 416 0.09 12.37 -6.83
N LEU A 417 -0.74 13.28 -6.34
CA LEU A 417 -1.23 14.44 -7.09
C LEU A 417 -0.95 15.74 -6.36
N ASP A 418 -0.57 16.78 -7.11
CA ASP A 418 -0.72 18.16 -6.66
C ASP A 418 -2.21 18.54 -6.71
N ASN A 419 -2.68 19.35 -5.76
CA ASN A 419 -4.11 19.70 -5.68
C ASN A 419 -4.66 20.40 -6.95
N THR A 420 -3.82 21.00 -7.81
CA THR A 420 -4.25 21.56 -9.11
C THR A 420 -4.75 20.49 -10.08
N LYS A 421 -4.32 19.23 -9.93
CA LYS A 421 -4.72 18.10 -10.79
C LYS A 421 -6.24 17.86 -10.76
N ILE A 422 -6.90 18.19 -9.65
CA ILE A 422 -8.36 18.11 -9.51
C ILE A 422 -9.05 18.98 -10.56
N TYR A 423 -8.61 20.23 -10.73
CA TYR A 423 -9.12 21.13 -11.78
C TYR A 423 -8.85 20.58 -13.17
N GLU A 424 -7.63 20.09 -13.43
CA GLU A 424 -7.24 19.55 -14.74
C GLU A 424 -8.16 18.40 -15.19
N LEU A 425 -8.44 17.44 -14.30
CA LEU A 425 -9.31 16.30 -14.59
C LEU A 425 -10.77 16.71 -14.82
N MET A 426 -11.28 17.64 -14.01
CA MET A 426 -12.63 18.19 -14.22
C MET A 426 -12.72 18.94 -15.55
N TYR A 427 -11.71 19.75 -15.88
CA TYR A 427 -11.68 20.56 -17.09
C TYR A 427 -11.61 19.69 -18.34
N GLU A 428 -10.71 18.70 -18.34
CA GLU A 428 -10.61 17.73 -19.44
C GLU A 428 -11.93 17.00 -19.64
N THR A 429 -12.59 16.58 -18.57
CA THR A 429 -13.88 15.88 -18.67
C THR A 429 -14.98 16.77 -19.24
N LEU A 430 -15.11 18.00 -18.76
CA LEU A 430 -16.20 18.90 -19.16
C LEU A 430 -16.04 19.45 -20.57
N PHE A 431 -14.80 19.74 -20.97
CA PHE A 431 -14.49 20.50 -22.18
C PHE A 431 -13.72 19.70 -23.24
N ASN A 432 -13.25 18.50 -22.91
CA ASN A 432 -12.39 17.67 -23.77
C ASN A 432 -11.12 18.41 -24.20
N VAL A 433 -10.52 19.12 -23.22
CA VAL A 433 -9.28 19.90 -23.37
C VAL A 433 -8.35 19.50 -22.23
N GLN A 434 -7.24 18.85 -22.57
CA GLN A 434 -6.18 18.56 -21.62
C GLN A 434 -5.37 19.84 -21.37
N LEU A 435 -5.24 20.21 -20.10
CA LEU A 435 -4.41 21.33 -19.66
C LEU A 435 -3.01 20.84 -19.27
N PRO A 436 -1.97 21.68 -19.40
CA PRO A 436 -0.63 21.32 -18.95
C PRO A 436 -0.59 21.24 -17.42
N SER A 437 -0.10 20.11 -16.89
CA SER A 437 0.03 19.92 -15.45
C SER A 437 1.11 20.84 -14.85
N ARG A 438 0.82 21.40 -13.67
CA ARG A 438 1.77 22.23 -12.91
C ARG A 438 3.03 21.45 -12.56
N ASN A 439 2.84 20.24 -12.03
CA ASN A 439 3.89 19.27 -11.79
C ASN A 439 3.85 18.20 -12.89
N PRO A 440 4.98 17.83 -13.51
CA PRO A 440 5.01 16.77 -14.50
C PRO A 440 4.51 15.43 -13.92
N ASP A 441 3.67 14.72 -14.67
CA ASP A 441 3.26 13.37 -14.31
C ASP A 441 4.50 12.43 -14.26
N PRO A 442 4.54 11.46 -13.34
CA PRO A 442 5.66 10.52 -13.25
C PRO A 442 5.79 9.69 -14.53
N THR A 443 7.02 9.28 -14.85
CA THR A 443 7.26 8.42 -16.00
C THR A 443 6.76 7.00 -15.71
N PRO A 444 5.85 6.43 -16.53
CA PRO A 444 5.39 5.06 -16.33
C PRO A 444 6.54 4.07 -16.41
N ALA A 445 6.43 2.97 -15.68
CA ALA A 445 7.37 1.86 -15.80
C ALA A 445 7.37 1.31 -17.25
N PRO A 446 8.49 0.75 -17.73
CA PRO A 446 8.49 -0.02 -18.97
C PRO A 446 7.51 -1.20 -18.87
N LYS A 447 6.84 -1.53 -19.98
CA LYS A 447 5.91 -2.66 -20.00
C LYS A 447 6.65 -3.97 -19.77
N ALA A 448 6.08 -4.83 -18.93
CA ALA A 448 6.55 -6.19 -18.75
C ALA A 448 6.54 -6.97 -20.08
N THR A 449 7.48 -7.89 -20.21
CA THR A 449 7.74 -8.73 -21.39
C THR A 449 7.44 -10.22 -21.16
N ARG A 450 7.16 -10.60 -19.92
CA ARG A 450 6.86 -11.97 -19.46
C ARG A 450 5.57 -11.97 -18.62
N GLN A 451 5.01 -13.16 -18.42
CA GLN A 451 3.82 -13.37 -17.59
C GLN A 451 4.16 -13.63 -16.11
N THR A 452 5.41 -13.99 -15.82
CA THR A 452 5.99 -14.11 -14.48
C THR A 452 7.23 -13.23 -14.36
N GLY A 453 7.63 -12.95 -13.13
CA GLY A 453 8.70 -12.01 -12.87
C GLY A 453 9.28 -12.08 -11.47
N ASN A 454 9.96 -11.00 -11.09
CA ASN A 454 10.55 -10.79 -9.78
C ASN A 454 9.63 -9.96 -8.89
N VAL A 455 9.79 -10.09 -7.59
CA VAL A 455 9.13 -9.22 -6.60
C VAL A 455 10.18 -8.62 -5.68
N ILE A 456 10.11 -7.30 -5.51
CA ILE A 456 10.79 -6.55 -4.44
C ILE A 456 9.69 -5.95 -3.57
N PHE A 457 9.45 -6.59 -2.43
CA PHE A 457 8.54 -6.09 -1.41
C PHE A 457 9.33 -5.27 -0.39
N ILE A 458 8.93 -4.02 -0.19
CA ILE A 458 9.57 -3.09 0.74
C ILE A 458 8.54 -2.69 1.79
N HIS A 459 8.82 -3.00 3.04
CA HIS A 459 7.99 -2.73 4.20
C HIS A 459 8.62 -1.59 5.02
N PRO A 460 8.27 -0.32 4.71
CA PRO A 460 8.54 0.80 5.61
C PRO A 460 7.54 0.72 6.77
N ASP A 461 7.89 -0.04 7.81
CA ASP A 461 7.04 -0.36 8.96
C ASP A 461 6.45 0.91 9.59
N GLY A 462 5.17 0.89 9.97
CA GLY A 462 4.51 2.02 10.63
C GLY A 462 4.27 3.27 9.77
N THR A 463 4.41 3.24 8.44
CA THR A 463 4.33 4.48 7.63
C THR A 463 2.96 4.82 7.02
N SER A 464 2.67 6.11 6.99
CA SER A 464 1.51 6.74 6.34
C SER A 464 1.93 7.89 5.40
N PRO A 465 1.05 8.45 4.56
CA PRO A 465 1.41 9.58 3.71
C PRO A 465 1.88 10.82 4.49
N SER A 466 1.49 10.99 5.77
CA SER A 466 2.05 12.01 6.66
C SER A 466 3.56 11.87 6.84
N HIS A 467 4.05 10.64 6.98
CA HIS A 467 5.46 10.32 7.08
C HIS A 467 6.23 10.76 5.84
N PHE A 468 5.79 10.32 4.66
CA PHE A 468 6.39 10.70 3.40
C PHE A 468 6.30 12.21 3.14
N MET A 469 5.25 12.88 3.61
CA MET A 469 5.13 14.32 3.46
C MET A 469 6.15 15.09 4.30
N ALA A 470 6.40 14.69 5.55
CA ALA A 470 7.45 15.30 6.37
C ALA A 470 8.81 15.22 5.67
N LEU A 471 9.19 14.03 5.20
CA LEU A 471 10.41 13.83 4.43
C LEU A 471 10.43 14.65 3.13
N ARG A 472 9.33 14.65 2.37
CA ARG A 472 9.22 15.40 1.10
C ARG A 472 9.46 16.88 1.32
N ASN A 473 8.82 17.48 2.33
CA ASN A 473 8.96 18.90 2.62
C ASN A 473 10.42 19.24 2.98
N ILE A 474 11.10 18.39 3.77
CA ILE A 474 12.49 18.60 4.19
C ILE A 474 13.47 18.45 3.02
N ASP A 475 13.34 17.40 2.22
CA ASP A 475 14.37 17.02 1.24
C ASP A 475 14.10 17.58 -0.17
N LYS A 476 12.83 17.79 -0.54
CA LYS A 476 12.41 18.12 -1.91
C LYS A 476 11.47 19.32 -2.01
N GLY A 477 10.85 19.73 -0.92
CA GLY A 477 9.79 20.75 -0.88
C GLY A 477 8.43 20.16 -1.28
N PRO A 478 7.33 20.88 -1.06
CA PRO A 478 5.98 20.32 -1.23
C PRO A 478 5.64 19.98 -2.69
N ASP A 479 6.31 20.62 -3.66
CA ASP A 479 6.23 20.31 -5.09
C ASP A 479 7.15 19.17 -5.53
N GLY A 480 8.10 18.80 -4.69
CA GLY A 480 9.03 17.73 -4.95
C GLY A 480 8.36 16.36 -5.03
N ARG A 481 9.10 15.38 -5.55
CA ARG A 481 8.67 13.97 -5.58
C ARG A 481 9.79 13.10 -5.03
N LEU A 482 9.49 12.41 -3.93
CA LEU A 482 10.26 11.28 -3.42
C LEU A 482 10.18 10.11 -4.41
N ASN A 483 10.92 9.03 -4.18
CA ASN A 483 10.77 7.83 -5.02
C ASN A 483 9.40 7.18 -4.80
N TRP A 484 8.93 7.13 -3.54
CA TRP A 484 7.58 6.68 -3.22
C TRP A 484 6.47 7.47 -3.94
N ASP A 485 6.67 8.76 -4.17
CA ASP A 485 5.71 9.61 -4.90
C ASP A 485 5.64 9.32 -6.40
N LYS A 486 6.67 8.67 -6.95
CA LYS A 486 6.78 8.35 -8.38
C LYS A 486 6.26 6.96 -8.73
N MET A 487 5.87 6.17 -7.74
CA MET A 487 5.21 4.88 -7.96
C MET A 487 3.87 5.10 -8.68
N SER A 488 3.42 4.14 -9.48
CA SER A 488 2.38 4.37 -10.50
C SER A 488 0.96 4.19 -9.96
N ASP A 489 0.80 3.33 -8.96
CA ASP A 489 -0.51 2.90 -8.45
C ASP A 489 -0.53 2.99 -6.92
N ALA A 490 -1.68 3.34 -6.34
CA ALA A 490 -1.87 3.49 -4.91
C ALA A 490 -3.21 2.90 -4.46
N GLY A 491 -3.23 2.39 -3.23
CA GLY A 491 -4.42 1.86 -2.58
C GLY A 491 -4.43 2.11 -1.08
N VAL A 492 -5.60 2.42 -0.53
CA VAL A 492 -5.81 2.53 0.92
C VAL A 492 -5.79 1.14 1.53
N TYR A 493 -4.84 0.88 2.43
CA TYR A 493 -4.58 -0.43 2.99
C TYR A 493 -5.41 -0.68 4.25
N LEU A 494 -6.07 -1.85 4.32
CA LEU A 494 -6.90 -2.26 5.46
C LEU A 494 -6.17 -3.33 6.29
N GLY A 495 -5.50 -2.87 7.34
CA GLY A 495 -4.53 -3.66 8.11
C GLY A 495 -5.07 -4.47 9.28
N HIS A 496 -6.38 -4.64 9.43
CA HIS A 496 -6.93 -5.34 10.60
C HIS A 496 -6.55 -6.84 10.63
N MET A 497 -6.47 -7.38 11.84
CA MET A 497 -6.13 -8.77 12.16
C MET A 497 -7.39 -9.57 12.51
N GLU A 498 -7.27 -10.88 12.67
CA GLU A 498 -8.39 -11.78 13.07
C GLU A 498 -9.05 -11.34 14.40
N ASN A 499 -8.28 -10.73 15.32
CA ASN A 499 -8.75 -10.43 16.67
C ASN A 499 -8.55 -8.97 17.12
N GLN A 500 -8.23 -8.05 16.21
CA GLN A 500 -8.13 -6.60 16.51
C GLN A 500 -8.15 -5.72 15.25
N LEU A 501 -8.50 -4.44 15.42
CA LEU A 501 -8.56 -3.48 14.30
C LEU A 501 -7.18 -2.99 13.87
N THR A 502 -6.27 -2.79 14.83
CA THR A 502 -4.91 -2.30 14.60
C THR A 502 -4.02 -3.43 14.08
N GLY A 503 -3.24 -3.17 13.02
CA GLY A 503 -2.21 -4.12 12.59
C GLY A 503 -1.09 -4.28 13.63
N THR A 504 -0.28 -5.32 13.49
CA THR A 504 0.97 -5.50 14.26
C THR A 504 2.03 -6.08 13.34
N SER A 505 3.30 -5.70 13.53
CA SER A 505 4.38 -6.08 12.60
C SER A 505 4.44 -7.58 12.37
N ASN A 506 4.29 -8.38 13.43
CA ASN A 506 4.33 -9.84 13.33
C ASN A 506 3.13 -10.43 12.56
N ALA A 507 1.90 -10.17 12.99
CA ALA A 507 0.73 -10.75 12.33
C ALA A 507 0.50 -10.17 10.93
N GLY A 508 0.85 -8.90 10.71
CA GLY A 508 0.86 -8.24 9.40
C GLY A 508 1.83 -8.91 8.44
N ALA A 509 3.07 -9.14 8.86
CA ALA A 509 4.07 -9.83 8.04
C ALA A 509 3.68 -11.29 7.75
N VAL A 510 3.10 -12.01 8.71
CA VAL A 510 2.54 -13.36 8.47
C VAL A 510 1.42 -13.30 7.43
N THR A 511 0.56 -12.29 7.50
CA THR A 511 -0.52 -12.08 6.52
C THR A 511 0.06 -11.81 5.13
N HIS A 512 1.09 -10.97 5.00
CA HIS A 512 1.78 -10.75 3.71
C HIS A 512 2.53 -11.99 3.21
N ALA A 513 3.01 -12.83 4.12
CA ALA A 513 3.75 -14.06 3.80
C ALA A 513 2.85 -15.24 3.41
N THR A 514 1.56 -15.22 3.80
CA THR A 514 0.64 -16.36 3.63
C THR A 514 -0.68 -16.02 2.92
N GLY A 515 -1.05 -14.75 2.81
CA GLY A 515 -2.33 -14.31 2.24
C GLY A 515 -3.54 -14.61 3.12
N VAL A 516 -3.33 -14.84 4.42
CA VAL A 516 -4.41 -15.18 5.36
C VAL A 516 -4.28 -14.34 6.62
N LYS A 517 -5.39 -13.73 7.06
CA LYS A 517 -5.45 -13.01 8.33
C LYS A 517 -5.22 -13.97 9.50
N VAL A 518 -4.48 -13.49 10.49
CA VAL A 518 -4.15 -14.25 11.70
C VAL A 518 -4.32 -13.38 12.95
N PHE A 519 -4.44 -14.01 14.11
CA PHE A 519 -4.43 -13.31 15.39
C PHE A 519 -3.15 -12.48 15.60
N ASN A 520 -3.29 -11.38 16.35
CA ASN A 520 -2.29 -10.33 16.53
C ASN A 520 -0.92 -10.74 17.10
N GLU A 521 -0.80 -11.85 17.83
CA GLU A 521 0.50 -12.34 18.33
C GLU A 521 1.10 -13.44 17.44
N SER A 522 0.51 -13.72 16.27
CA SER A 522 1.03 -14.73 15.34
C SER A 522 2.43 -14.42 14.85
N PHE A 523 3.26 -15.46 14.77
CA PHE A 523 4.53 -15.49 14.06
C PHE A 523 4.60 -16.83 13.31
N GLY A 524 3.82 -16.96 12.22
CA GLY A 524 3.80 -18.13 11.33
C GLY A 524 2.89 -19.29 11.75
N LEU A 525 2.18 -19.19 12.88
CA LEU A 525 1.24 -20.21 13.37
C LEU A 525 -0.13 -19.58 13.72
N LYS A 526 -1.16 -20.41 13.81
CA LYS A 526 -2.48 -20.02 14.34
C LYS A 526 -2.45 -19.87 15.87
N GLU A 527 -3.52 -19.30 16.45
CA GLU A 527 -3.62 -19.09 17.91
C GLU A 527 -3.48 -20.40 18.70
N ASP A 528 -4.00 -21.51 18.17
CA ASP A 528 -3.88 -22.84 18.75
C ASP A 528 -2.52 -23.53 18.48
N ASN A 529 -1.56 -22.80 17.92
CA ASN A 529 -0.23 -23.25 17.49
C ASN A 529 -0.22 -24.27 16.34
N THR A 530 -1.33 -24.45 15.62
CA THR A 530 -1.34 -25.26 14.39
C THR A 530 -0.79 -24.47 13.20
N THR A 531 -0.39 -25.18 12.14
CA THR A 531 0.16 -24.60 10.93
C THR A 531 -0.89 -23.82 10.14
N ILE A 532 -0.49 -22.68 9.57
CA ILE A 532 -1.32 -21.91 8.65
C ILE A 532 -1.45 -22.66 7.32
N THR A 533 -2.64 -22.56 6.72
CA THR A 533 -2.84 -22.91 5.31
C THR A 533 -2.85 -21.60 4.53
N PRO A 534 -1.81 -21.30 3.74
CA PRO A 534 -1.75 -20.07 2.95
C PRO A 534 -2.85 -20.02 1.90
N ALA A 535 -3.10 -18.84 1.33
CA ALA A 535 -4.04 -18.64 0.24
C ALA A 535 -3.71 -19.49 -1.00
N SER A 536 -2.44 -19.89 -1.20
CA SER A 536 -2.03 -20.85 -2.25
C SER A 536 -2.45 -22.29 -2.00
N GLY A 537 -2.98 -22.61 -0.82
CA GLY A 537 -3.32 -23.96 -0.35
C GLY A 537 -2.13 -24.77 0.17
N LYS A 538 -0.87 -24.31 0.00
CA LYS A 538 0.33 -25.09 0.31
C LYS A 538 0.60 -25.09 1.81
N VAL A 539 -0.06 -25.97 2.55
CA VAL A 539 -0.02 -26.03 4.02
C VAL A 539 1.41 -25.97 4.57
N GLY A 540 1.64 -25.02 5.48
CA GLY A 540 2.92 -24.84 6.16
C GLY A 540 4.02 -24.20 5.33
N TYR A 541 3.71 -23.60 4.18
CA TYR A 541 4.64 -22.79 3.39
C TYR A 541 4.33 -21.30 3.51
N THR A 542 5.33 -20.44 3.42
CA THR A 542 5.16 -19.02 3.06
C THR A 542 5.42 -18.82 1.57
N ILE A 543 5.10 -17.64 1.03
CA ILE A 543 5.47 -17.26 -0.34
C ILE A 543 7.00 -17.28 -0.56
N LEU A 544 7.80 -17.03 0.48
CA LEU A 544 9.26 -17.16 0.42
C LEU A 544 9.68 -18.61 0.23
N GLU A 545 9.10 -19.53 1.01
CA GLU A 545 9.39 -20.96 0.90
C GLU A 545 8.87 -21.54 -0.42
N GLU A 546 7.77 -21.00 -0.97
CA GLU A 546 7.31 -21.30 -2.33
C GLU A 546 8.28 -20.80 -3.40
N ALA A 547 8.80 -19.57 -3.26
CA ALA A 547 9.80 -19.03 -4.19
C ALA A 547 11.09 -19.86 -4.18
N ILE A 548 11.58 -20.25 -2.99
CA ILE A 548 12.74 -21.15 -2.83
C ILE A 548 12.44 -22.51 -3.47
N ALA A 549 11.27 -23.09 -3.22
CA ALA A 549 10.87 -24.37 -3.81
C ALA A 549 10.74 -24.31 -5.35
N ALA A 550 10.42 -23.13 -5.90
CA ALA A 550 10.37 -22.87 -7.33
C ALA A 550 11.76 -22.54 -7.93
N GLY A 551 12.83 -22.60 -7.14
CA GLY A 551 14.19 -22.35 -7.61
C GLY A 551 14.57 -20.88 -7.74
N LYS A 552 13.71 -19.95 -7.31
CA LYS A 552 14.00 -18.51 -7.35
C LYS A 552 15.01 -18.13 -6.28
N ALA A 553 15.86 -17.14 -6.58
CA ALA A 553 16.74 -16.56 -5.58
C ALA A 553 15.95 -15.70 -4.58
N THR A 554 16.35 -15.71 -3.30
CA THR A 554 15.65 -14.93 -2.28
C THR A 554 16.57 -14.13 -1.37
N ALA A 555 16.05 -13.01 -0.86
CA ALA A 555 16.73 -12.21 0.16
C ALA A 555 15.77 -11.66 1.22
N LEU A 556 16.29 -11.61 2.45
CA LEU A 556 15.69 -10.94 3.61
C LEU A 556 16.64 -9.83 4.07
N ILE A 557 16.16 -8.59 4.06
CA ILE A 557 16.97 -7.40 4.33
C ILE A 557 16.24 -6.55 5.36
N GLN A 558 16.88 -6.20 6.46
CA GLN A 558 16.25 -5.35 7.46
C GLN A 558 17.25 -4.48 8.24
N SER A 559 16.80 -3.30 8.66
CA SER A 559 17.61 -2.40 9.50
C SER A 559 17.59 -2.76 11.00
N GLY A 560 16.61 -3.56 11.44
CA GLY A 560 16.48 -4.07 12.80
C GLY A 560 17.41 -5.25 13.13
N HIS A 561 17.02 -6.07 14.10
CA HIS A 561 17.71 -7.32 14.41
C HIS A 561 17.17 -8.51 13.59
N ILE A 562 17.98 -9.53 13.28
CA ILE A 562 17.58 -10.67 12.43
C ILE A 562 16.22 -11.36 12.72
N GLY A 563 15.66 -11.22 13.91
CA GLY A 563 14.32 -11.71 14.26
C GLY A 563 13.17 -10.73 14.06
N GLU A 564 13.38 -9.53 13.48
CA GLU A 564 12.27 -8.59 13.26
C GLU A 564 11.20 -9.18 12.34
N PRO A 565 9.92 -8.90 12.61
CA PRO A 565 8.87 -9.67 11.99
C PRO A 565 8.66 -9.39 10.50
N GLY A 566 8.79 -8.15 10.01
CA GLY A 566 8.50 -7.79 8.62
C GLY A 566 9.33 -8.55 7.59
N THR A 567 10.49 -9.08 8.00
CA THR A 567 11.26 -10.04 7.21
C THR A 567 11.26 -11.46 7.76
N ALA A 568 11.43 -11.66 9.07
CA ALA A 568 11.65 -13.00 9.62
C ALA A 568 10.38 -13.87 9.63
N ALA A 569 9.17 -13.28 9.65
CA ALA A 569 7.91 -14.03 9.57
C ALA A 569 7.71 -14.75 8.23
N PHE A 570 8.44 -14.35 7.18
CA PHE A 570 8.46 -15.07 5.91
C PHE A 570 9.25 -16.39 5.99
N ALA A 571 10.08 -16.59 7.02
CA ALA A 571 11.03 -17.70 7.10
C ALA A 571 10.98 -18.49 8.42
N ALA A 572 10.21 -18.04 9.41
CA ALA A 572 10.15 -18.68 10.72
C ALA A 572 8.72 -18.76 11.25
N ALA A 573 8.49 -19.79 12.06
CA ALA A 573 7.25 -20.00 12.77
C ALA A 573 7.55 -20.35 14.24
N THR A 574 6.92 -19.67 15.19
CA THR A 574 7.10 -19.94 16.62
C THR A 574 5.79 -20.07 17.38
N THR A 575 5.82 -20.89 18.43
CA THR A 575 4.64 -21.10 19.27
C THR A 575 4.39 -19.92 20.20
N ASN A 576 3.13 -19.56 20.43
CA ASN A 576 2.75 -18.50 21.35
C ASN A 576 2.41 -19.04 22.75
N ARG A 577 3.09 -18.55 23.80
CA ARG A 577 2.79 -18.79 25.22
C ARG A 577 2.59 -20.27 25.62
N VAL A 578 3.33 -21.19 24.99
CA VAL A 578 3.27 -22.62 25.29
C VAL A 578 4.18 -22.96 26.48
N GLY A 579 3.57 -23.20 27.65
CA GLY A 579 4.29 -23.58 28.86
C GLY A 579 5.00 -22.43 29.58
N ASN A 580 4.89 -21.20 29.07
CA ASN A 580 5.41 -19.96 29.65
C ASN A 580 4.57 -18.74 29.19
N ASN A 581 4.99 -17.52 29.53
CA ASN A 581 4.32 -16.27 29.13
C ASN A 581 5.04 -15.54 27.98
N LEU A 582 6.01 -16.16 27.31
CA LEU A 582 6.73 -15.53 26.19
C LEU A 582 5.82 -15.47 24.96
N ARG A 583 5.77 -14.31 24.31
CA ARG A 583 5.06 -14.17 23.03
C ARG A 583 5.84 -14.89 21.94
N ALA A 584 5.16 -15.25 20.85
CA ALA A 584 5.80 -15.86 19.68
C ALA A 584 6.96 -14.99 19.14
N ARG A 585 6.73 -13.68 18.99
CA ARG A 585 7.74 -12.72 18.50
C ARG A 585 8.93 -12.49 19.44
N ASP A 586 8.79 -12.78 20.73
CA ASP A 586 9.86 -12.54 21.71
C ASP A 586 10.94 -13.65 21.68
N LYS A 587 10.77 -14.70 20.87
CA LYS A 587 11.68 -15.85 20.78
C LYS A 587 12.81 -15.61 19.77
N THR A 588 13.48 -14.48 19.87
CA THR A 588 14.37 -13.95 18.81
C THR A 588 15.48 -14.92 18.41
N ALA A 589 16.10 -15.65 19.35
CA ALA A 589 17.14 -16.63 19.02
C ALA A 589 16.60 -17.87 18.27
N GLU A 590 15.39 -18.33 18.59
CA GLU A 590 14.70 -19.43 17.88
C GLU A 590 14.37 -18.99 16.45
N ILE A 591 13.83 -17.78 16.31
CA ILE A 591 13.51 -17.16 15.01
C ILE A 591 14.79 -17.01 14.17
N ALA A 592 15.85 -16.46 14.74
CA ALA A 592 17.13 -16.26 14.05
C ALA A 592 17.72 -17.58 13.51
N GLU A 593 17.65 -18.66 14.28
CA GLU A 593 18.08 -19.98 13.82
C GLU A 593 17.25 -20.46 12.62
N GLN A 594 15.92 -20.30 12.67
CA GLN A 594 15.04 -20.66 11.55
C GLN A 594 15.34 -19.83 10.29
N VAL A 595 15.52 -18.50 10.44
CA VAL A 595 15.89 -17.60 9.33
C VAL A 595 17.19 -18.06 8.66
N ILE A 596 18.24 -18.38 9.42
CA ILE A 596 19.52 -18.87 8.88
C ILE A 596 19.35 -20.21 8.15
N ARG A 597 18.46 -21.08 8.64
CA ARG A 597 18.18 -22.41 8.08
C ARG A 597 17.18 -22.41 6.91
N SER A 598 16.45 -21.32 6.70
CA SER A 598 15.36 -21.19 5.71
C SER A 598 15.77 -21.57 4.27
N GLY A 599 17.05 -21.46 3.96
CA GLY A 599 17.57 -21.70 2.61
C GLY A 599 17.78 -20.42 1.81
N THR A 600 17.25 -19.28 2.29
CA THR A 600 17.43 -17.94 1.72
C THR A 600 18.88 -17.66 1.34
N GLN A 601 19.11 -17.08 0.17
CA GLN A 601 20.46 -16.87 -0.34
C GLN A 601 21.14 -15.70 0.39
N ILE A 602 20.42 -14.59 0.58
CA ILE A 602 20.98 -13.38 1.20
C ILE A 602 20.17 -12.99 2.44
N ILE A 603 20.84 -12.91 3.58
CA ILE A 603 20.23 -12.45 4.85
C ILE A 603 21.08 -11.29 5.36
N MET A 604 20.47 -10.14 5.63
CA MET A 604 21.20 -8.94 6.06
C MET A 604 20.42 -8.20 7.14
N ALA A 605 20.99 -8.13 8.34
CA ALA A 605 20.36 -7.55 9.53
C ALA A 605 21.39 -7.12 10.59
N GLY A 606 20.91 -6.51 11.67
CA GLY A 606 21.60 -6.44 12.95
C GLY A 606 21.42 -7.71 13.80
N GLY A 607 21.64 -7.61 15.10
CA GLY A 607 21.25 -8.63 16.08
C GLY A 607 22.31 -9.68 16.39
N GLU A 608 23.61 -9.37 16.30
CA GLU A 608 24.68 -10.34 16.65
C GLU A 608 24.48 -10.95 18.05
N VAL A 609 23.90 -10.19 18.97
CA VAL A 609 23.59 -10.65 20.33
C VAL A 609 22.72 -11.91 20.30
N TYR A 610 21.73 -12.01 19.42
CA TYR A 610 20.84 -13.17 19.30
C TYR A 610 21.45 -14.34 18.53
N LEU A 611 22.67 -14.19 18.01
CA LEU A 611 23.40 -15.23 17.27
C LEU A 611 24.47 -15.93 18.12
N LEU A 612 24.77 -15.41 19.30
CA LEU A 612 25.86 -15.86 20.15
C LEU A 612 25.34 -16.42 21.48
N PRO A 613 25.89 -17.53 22.00
CA PRO A 613 25.58 -17.99 23.35
C PRO A 613 25.96 -16.94 24.39
N LYS A 614 25.16 -16.85 25.45
CA LYS A 614 25.43 -15.94 26.57
C LYS A 614 26.84 -16.13 27.13
N GLY A 615 27.55 -15.03 27.37
CA GLY A 615 28.95 -15.03 27.82
C GLY A 615 29.96 -15.09 26.68
N THR A 616 29.51 -15.03 25.42
CA THR A 616 30.36 -15.02 24.23
C THR A 616 30.43 -13.60 23.66
N THR A 617 31.64 -13.07 23.50
CA THR A 617 31.88 -11.81 22.78
C THR A 617 31.99 -12.05 21.28
N GLY A 618 31.46 -11.11 20.49
CA GLY A 618 31.46 -11.13 19.03
C GLY A 618 32.22 -9.96 18.41
N PHE A 619 31.91 -9.65 17.15
CA PHE A 619 32.42 -8.49 16.44
C PHE A 619 31.84 -7.19 17.00
N HIS A 620 30.52 -7.14 17.17
CA HIS A 620 29.74 -6.04 17.73
C HIS A 620 29.42 -6.25 19.22
N VAL A 621 29.32 -7.50 19.69
CA VAL A 621 29.00 -7.83 21.09
C VAL A 621 30.25 -7.79 21.97
N THR A 622 30.40 -6.72 22.74
CA THR A 622 31.40 -6.62 23.82
C THR A 622 30.92 -7.29 25.10
N ALA A 623 31.82 -7.50 26.07
CA ALA A 623 31.43 -8.03 27.39
C ALA A 623 30.42 -7.14 28.14
N ALA A 624 30.43 -5.83 27.89
CA ALA A 624 29.45 -4.90 28.47
C ALA A 624 28.07 -5.06 27.82
N ILE A 625 28.04 -5.26 26.49
CA ILE A 625 26.80 -5.51 25.76
C ILE A 625 26.23 -6.87 26.16
N ASP A 626 27.03 -7.94 26.17
CA ASP A 626 26.58 -9.26 26.64
C ASP A 626 25.99 -9.20 28.06
N ALA A 627 26.58 -8.41 28.96
CA ALA A 627 26.04 -8.21 30.30
C ALA A 627 24.72 -7.41 30.35
N ALA A 628 24.47 -6.52 29.38
CA ALA A 628 23.23 -5.74 29.28
C ALA A 628 22.04 -6.59 28.77
N PHE A 629 22.31 -7.57 27.90
CA PHE A 629 21.32 -8.54 27.41
C PHE A 629 21.27 -9.76 28.34
N ALA A 630 20.70 -9.54 29.52
CA ALA A 630 20.79 -10.46 30.65
C ALA A 630 19.84 -11.68 30.55
N ASP A 631 18.84 -11.68 29.66
CA ASP A 631 18.00 -12.86 29.48
C ASP A 631 18.79 -13.98 28.81
N ALA A 632 18.80 -15.16 29.43
CA ALA A 632 19.48 -16.32 28.85
C ALA A 632 18.55 -17.11 27.91
N GLU A 633 17.23 -16.94 28.02
CA GLU A 633 16.24 -17.61 27.18
C GLU A 633 16.22 -17.00 25.77
N ASP A 634 16.58 -15.73 25.63
CA ASP A 634 16.72 -15.02 24.33
C ASP A 634 18.08 -15.26 23.65
N ARG A 635 18.89 -16.20 24.17
CA ARG A 635 20.23 -16.49 23.65
C ARG A 635 20.29 -17.91 23.12
N PRO A 636 20.89 -18.15 21.95
CA PRO A 636 21.00 -19.48 21.41
C PRO A 636 21.96 -20.32 22.26
N THR A 637 21.69 -21.62 22.36
CA THR A 637 22.60 -22.55 23.04
C THR A 637 23.85 -22.87 22.21
N THR A 638 23.82 -22.55 20.92
CA THR A 638 24.92 -22.75 19.97
C THR A 638 25.27 -21.44 19.27
N ASN A 639 26.47 -21.36 18.67
CA ASN A 639 26.87 -20.20 17.88
C ASN A 639 26.23 -20.26 16.48
N LEU A 640 25.22 -19.42 16.25
CA LEU A 640 24.48 -19.39 14.99
C LEU A 640 25.31 -18.81 13.83
N ILE A 641 26.36 -18.04 14.12
CA ILE A 641 27.32 -17.57 13.09
C ILE A 641 28.12 -18.76 12.55
N ASP A 642 28.54 -19.67 13.42
CA ASP A 642 29.26 -20.87 13.00
C ASP A 642 28.32 -21.84 12.26
N LEU A 643 27.06 -21.92 12.67
CA LEU A 643 26.01 -22.61 11.92
C LEU A 643 25.87 -22.03 10.51
N ALA A 644 25.73 -20.71 10.35
CA ALA A 644 25.61 -20.08 9.04
C ALA A 644 26.81 -20.40 8.13
N LYS A 645 28.04 -20.32 8.66
CA LYS A 645 29.25 -20.72 7.91
C LYS A 645 29.20 -22.19 7.47
N SER A 646 28.70 -23.08 8.33
CA SER A 646 28.55 -24.51 7.99
C SER A 646 27.51 -24.76 6.89
N LEU A 647 26.54 -23.86 6.74
CA LEU A 647 25.52 -23.86 5.68
C LEU A 647 25.99 -23.13 4.40
N GLY A 648 27.25 -22.69 4.35
CA GLY A 648 27.87 -22.08 3.18
C GLY A 648 27.74 -20.56 3.08
N TYR A 649 27.22 -19.88 4.11
CA TYR A 649 27.18 -18.42 4.10
C TYR A 649 28.57 -17.82 4.28
N THR A 650 28.89 -16.84 3.42
CA THR A 650 29.92 -15.85 3.74
C THR A 650 29.35 -14.89 4.77
N VAL A 651 30.04 -14.67 5.89
CA VAL A 651 29.57 -13.76 6.96
C VAL A 651 30.34 -12.45 6.90
N VAL A 652 29.62 -11.33 6.88
CA VAL A 652 30.17 -9.95 6.85
C VAL A 652 29.57 -9.11 7.98
N TYR A 653 30.30 -8.10 8.44
CA TYR A 653 29.95 -7.32 9.63
C TYR A 653 29.89 -5.80 9.41
N THR A 654 30.37 -5.32 8.27
CA THR A 654 30.37 -3.90 7.91
C THR A 654 29.98 -3.71 6.45
N GLU A 655 29.55 -2.51 6.09
CA GLU A 655 29.31 -2.13 4.69
C GLU A 655 30.52 -2.43 3.78
N GLU A 656 31.74 -2.11 4.22
CA GLU A 656 32.97 -2.38 3.47
C GLU A 656 33.17 -3.88 3.19
N GLN A 657 32.91 -4.73 4.19
CA GLN A 657 33.01 -6.18 4.03
C GLN A 657 31.93 -6.72 3.08
N MET A 658 30.69 -6.21 3.18
CA MET A 658 29.60 -6.53 2.25
C MET A 658 29.97 -6.17 0.82
N ASN A 659 30.43 -4.94 0.59
CA ASN A 659 30.85 -4.45 -0.72
C ASN A 659 32.00 -5.28 -1.31
N THR A 660 32.96 -5.69 -0.48
CA THR A 660 34.05 -6.59 -0.88
C THR A 660 33.53 -7.98 -1.27
N ALA A 661 32.60 -8.54 -0.49
CA ALA A 661 32.04 -9.86 -0.76
C ALA A 661 31.30 -9.89 -2.11
N VAL A 662 30.41 -8.93 -2.37
CA VAL A 662 29.60 -8.89 -3.60
C VAL A 662 30.41 -8.49 -4.85
N ALA A 663 31.51 -7.76 -4.70
CA ALA A 663 32.38 -7.41 -5.84
C ALA A 663 33.17 -8.61 -6.40
N SER A 664 33.38 -9.64 -5.59
CA SER A 664 34.17 -10.84 -5.93
C SER A 664 33.32 -12.01 -6.45
N ALA A 665 32.03 -11.77 -6.74
CA ALA A 665 31.02 -12.78 -7.00
C ALA A 665 31.26 -13.57 -8.31
N THR A 666 32.20 -14.51 -8.23
CA THR A 666 32.24 -15.77 -9.01
C THR A 666 32.13 -17.00 -8.08
N ALA A 667 31.98 -16.83 -6.75
CA ALA A 667 32.15 -17.93 -5.80
C ALA A 667 31.28 -17.97 -4.52
N SER A 668 30.40 -16.99 -4.25
CA SER A 668 29.48 -17.09 -3.09
C SER A 668 28.03 -16.93 -3.52
N THR A 669 27.26 -18.01 -3.38
CA THR A 669 25.81 -18.04 -3.61
C THR A 669 25.01 -17.72 -2.35
N LYS A 670 25.69 -17.52 -1.19
CA LYS A 670 25.04 -17.23 0.10
C LYS A 670 25.80 -16.20 0.97
N LEU A 671 25.11 -15.18 1.46
CA LEU A 671 25.69 -14.08 2.25
C LEU A 671 24.84 -13.80 3.50
N LEU A 672 25.50 -13.74 4.66
CA LEU A 672 24.92 -13.31 5.93
C LEU A 672 25.61 -12.02 6.40
N GLY A 673 24.89 -10.90 6.38
CA GLY A 673 25.33 -9.64 6.97
C GLY A 673 24.83 -9.49 8.40
N VAL A 674 25.75 -9.25 9.35
CA VAL A 674 25.45 -9.01 10.77
C VAL A 674 26.07 -7.67 11.18
N PHE A 675 25.30 -6.59 11.05
CA PHE A 675 25.86 -5.23 11.03
C PHE A 675 25.84 -4.49 12.38
N ALA A 676 25.18 -5.05 13.39
CA ALA A 676 25.04 -4.44 14.70
C ALA A 676 24.89 -5.49 15.81
N ALA A 677 25.08 -5.07 17.06
CA ALA A 677 24.85 -5.93 18.22
C ALA A 677 23.34 -6.22 18.43
N ASN A 678 22.50 -5.20 18.30
CA ASN A 678 21.03 -5.27 18.27
C ASN A 678 20.55 -4.67 16.92
N HIS A 679 19.61 -3.72 16.89
CA HIS A 679 19.26 -2.97 15.68
C HIS A 679 20.44 -2.12 15.16
N THR A 680 20.38 -1.71 13.89
CA THR A 680 21.37 -0.78 13.31
C THR A 680 21.12 0.69 13.70
N PHE A 681 20.01 0.96 14.38
CA PHE A 681 19.58 2.26 14.88
C PHE A 681 19.35 2.27 16.40
N ASP A 682 19.13 3.45 16.94
CA ASP A 682 18.82 3.72 18.35
C ASP A 682 17.59 4.62 18.42
N ASP A 683 16.44 4.01 18.70
CA ASP A 683 15.06 4.52 18.55
C ASP A 683 14.57 5.42 19.68
N ARG A 684 15.32 5.48 20.78
CA ARG A 684 14.97 6.25 21.98
C ARG A 684 14.55 7.69 21.65
N GLN A 685 13.70 8.27 22.51
CA GLN A 685 13.27 9.67 22.39
C GLN A 685 14.45 10.65 22.22
N GLU A 686 14.25 11.74 21.48
CA GLU A 686 15.29 12.72 21.14
C GLU A 686 16.03 13.25 22.37
N GLU A 687 15.33 13.49 23.48
CA GLU A 687 15.93 13.95 24.73
C GLU A 687 16.88 12.92 25.35
N LEU A 688 16.60 11.61 25.21
CA LEU A 688 17.46 10.55 25.72
C LEU A 688 18.71 10.34 24.85
N LEU A 689 18.58 10.61 23.54
CA LEU A 689 19.71 10.68 22.62
C LEU A 689 20.50 11.99 22.76
N GLY A 690 19.97 12.96 23.50
CA GLY A 690 20.58 14.27 23.69
C GLY A 690 20.60 15.11 22.41
N LEU A 691 19.63 14.94 21.50
CA LEU A 691 19.50 15.75 20.27
C LEU A 691 19.23 17.22 20.58
N ASN A 692 18.66 17.51 21.75
CA ASN A 692 18.51 18.85 22.32
C ASN A 692 19.77 19.34 23.07
N THR A 693 20.91 18.65 22.95
CA THR A 693 22.17 19.03 23.60
C THR A 693 23.31 19.19 22.58
N ALA A 694 24.45 19.69 23.03
CA ALA A 694 25.63 19.87 22.18
C ALA A 694 26.34 18.56 21.75
N ASN A 695 26.02 17.41 22.36
CA ASN A 695 26.71 16.14 22.10
C ASN A 695 25.68 15.00 21.89
N PRO A 696 24.95 15.00 20.78
CA PRO A 696 23.97 13.96 20.50
C PRO A 696 24.62 12.60 20.24
N LEU A 697 23.91 11.53 20.59
CA LEU A 697 24.18 10.17 20.13
C LEU A 697 23.68 10.02 18.68
N PRO A 698 24.34 9.19 17.85
CA PRO A 698 23.90 8.97 16.48
C PRO A 698 22.61 8.14 16.43
N LEU A 699 21.73 8.45 15.48
CA LEU A 699 20.50 7.67 15.22
C LEU A 699 20.79 6.29 14.62
N TYR A 700 21.83 6.17 13.80
CA TYR A 700 22.25 4.94 13.13
C TYR A 700 23.74 4.69 13.29
N LEU A 701 24.16 3.43 13.30
CA LEU A 701 25.56 3.05 13.31
C LEU A 701 26.22 3.35 11.97
N ASN A 702 27.25 4.21 11.98
CA ASN A 702 27.98 4.62 10.77
C ASN A 702 28.69 3.50 10.01
N THR A 703 28.86 2.32 10.61
CA THR A 703 29.51 1.15 9.97
C THR A 703 28.53 0.18 9.34
N ALA A 704 27.23 0.34 9.62
CA ALA A 704 26.17 -0.48 9.06
C ALA A 704 25.68 0.12 7.73
N PRO A 705 25.45 -0.70 6.69
CA PRO A 705 24.82 -0.22 5.46
C PRO A 705 23.37 0.19 5.72
N THR A 706 22.85 1.09 4.88
CA THR A 706 21.41 1.35 4.74
C THR A 706 20.71 0.18 4.04
N VAL A 707 19.39 0.05 4.21
CA VAL A 707 18.60 -0.95 3.47
C VAL A 707 18.70 -0.78 1.94
N ALA A 708 18.93 0.44 1.45
CA ALA A 708 19.16 0.71 0.03
C ALA A 708 20.48 0.12 -0.48
N GLU A 709 21.56 0.28 0.29
CA GLU A 709 22.88 -0.29 -0.02
C GLU A 709 22.86 -1.81 0.09
N MET A 710 22.15 -2.35 1.09
CA MET A 710 21.89 -3.78 1.22
C MET A 710 21.14 -4.31 -0.02
N LEU A 711 20.07 -3.64 -0.47
CA LEU A 711 19.36 -4.04 -1.69
C LEU A 711 20.25 -4.01 -2.93
N GLU A 712 21.03 -2.95 -3.12
CA GLU A 712 21.94 -2.83 -4.27
C GLU A 712 23.00 -3.95 -4.25
N ALA A 713 23.52 -4.32 -3.08
CA ALA A 713 24.44 -5.43 -2.92
C ALA A 713 23.78 -6.78 -3.27
N SER A 714 22.55 -7.02 -2.78
CA SER A 714 21.78 -8.23 -3.08
C SER A 714 21.51 -8.39 -4.58
N LEU A 715 21.07 -7.34 -5.27
CA LEU A 715 20.73 -7.39 -6.69
C LEU A 715 21.92 -7.78 -7.58
N LYS A 716 23.17 -7.54 -7.16
CA LYS A 716 24.38 -7.99 -7.89
C LYS A 716 24.50 -9.52 -7.95
N ILE A 717 23.90 -10.22 -6.98
CA ILE A 717 23.87 -11.68 -6.89
C ILE A 717 22.56 -12.23 -7.45
N LEU A 718 21.41 -11.74 -6.95
CA LEU A 718 20.09 -12.30 -7.26
C LEU A 718 19.69 -12.18 -8.73
N SER A 719 20.09 -11.09 -9.41
CA SER A 719 19.71 -10.85 -10.82
C SER A 719 20.36 -11.83 -11.82
N GLN A 720 21.25 -12.70 -11.36
CA GLN A 720 21.87 -13.75 -12.18
C GLN A 720 21.02 -15.01 -12.26
N ASP A 721 19.98 -15.15 -11.41
CA ASP A 721 19.10 -16.31 -11.39
C ASP A 721 18.10 -16.28 -12.55
N PRO A 722 18.13 -17.25 -13.49
CA PRO A 722 17.22 -17.27 -14.63
C PRO A 722 15.76 -17.47 -14.24
N GLU A 723 15.47 -18.06 -13.08
CA GLU A 723 14.11 -18.27 -12.57
C GLU A 723 13.54 -16.99 -11.92
N GLY A 724 14.37 -15.97 -11.73
CA GLY A 724 14.02 -14.71 -11.08
C GLY A 724 14.22 -14.74 -9.57
N PHE A 725 13.73 -13.71 -8.88
CA PHE A 725 13.95 -13.57 -7.43
C PHE A 725 12.76 -12.99 -6.66
N PHE A 726 12.79 -13.22 -5.35
CA PHE A 726 11.90 -12.59 -4.37
C PHE A 726 12.70 -11.95 -3.23
N VAL A 727 12.51 -10.64 -3.04
CA VAL A 727 13.18 -9.86 -2.00
C VAL A 727 12.14 -9.29 -1.05
N VAL A 728 12.37 -9.45 0.25
CA VAL A 728 11.64 -8.78 1.33
C VAL A 728 12.60 -7.85 2.05
N ILE A 729 12.25 -6.56 2.11
CA ILE A 729 13.02 -5.52 2.79
C ILE A 729 12.15 -4.87 3.87
N GLU A 730 12.72 -4.60 5.02
CA GLU A 730 12.09 -3.87 6.11
C GLU A 730 12.99 -2.74 6.60
N GLU A 731 12.48 -1.50 6.61
CA GLU A 731 13.14 -0.41 7.33
C GLU A 731 12.44 -0.24 8.68
N GLU A 732 12.78 -1.12 9.61
CA GLU A 732 12.18 -1.24 10.94
C GLU A 732 12.15 0.09 11.71
N GLY A 733 13.19 0.92 11.53
CA GLY A 733 13.28 2.20 12.23
C GLY A 733 12.13 3.16 11.92
N THR A 734 11.41 3.01 10.80
CA THR A 734 10.25 3.89 10.52
C THR A 734 9.12 3.71 11.53
N ASP A 735 8.97 2.51 12.10
CA ASP A 735 8.00 2.23 13.16
C ASP A 735 8.54 2.65 14.53
N ASN A 736 9.70 2.12 14.95
CA ASN A 736 10.10 2.28 16.35
C ASN A 736 10.38 3.74 16.72
N PHE A 737 11.01 4.50 15.81
CA PHE A 737 11.21 5.92 16.05
C PHE A 737 9.86 6.64 16.21
N ALA A 738 8.88 6.34 15.36
CA ALA A 738 7.57 6.99 15.41
C ALA A 738 6.75 6.58 16.64
N ASN A 739 6.80 5.31 17.04
CA ASN A 739 6.17 4.82 18.26
C ASN A 739 6.84 5.37 19.54
N ASP A 740 8.11 5.78 19.49
CA ASP A 740 8.74 6.59 20.54
C ASP A 740 8.51 8.11 20.39
N ASN A 741 7.78 8.54 19.36
CA ASN A 741 7.59 9.94 18.94
C ASN A 741 8.88 10.69 18.61
N ASN A 742 9.89 9.97 18.14
CA ASN A 742 11.15 10.53 17.66
C ASN A 742 11.04 10.95 16.19
N ALA A 743 10.65 12.21 15.96
CA ALA A 743 10.41 12.76 14.63
C ALA A 743 11.69 12.81 13.77
N VAL A 744 12.84 13.10 14.38
CA VAL A 744 14.12 13.21 13.65
C VAL A 744 14.58 11.84 13.15
N GLY A 745 14.49 10.82 14.00
CA GLY A 745 14.78 9.43 13.68
C GLY A 745 13.83 8.89 12.61
N THR A 746 12.53 9.18 12.75
CA THR A 746 11.49 8.82 11.78
C THR A 746 11.82 9.36 10.38
N VAL A 747 12.17 10.64 10.26
CA VAL A 747 12.55 11.25 8.96
C VAL A 747 13.79 10.60 8.36
N GLU A 748 14.80 10.26 9.16
CA GLU A 748 16.01 9.57 8.68
C GLU A 748 15.73 8.13 8.24
N ALA A 749 14.90 7.39 8.98
CA ALA A 749 14.45 6.05 8.60
C ALA A 749 13.70 6.09 7.26
N LEU A 750 12.75 7.01 7.10
CA LEU A 750 12.03 7.18 5.85
C LEU A 750 12.94 7.55 4.67
N ARG A 751 14.00 8.34 4.91
CA ARG A 751 14.98 8.67 3.87
C ARG A 751 15.70 7.41 3.36
N ARG A 752 15.97 6.45 4.25
CA ARG A 752 16.58 5.15 3.92
C ARG A 752 15.61 4.24 3.16
N ALA A 753 14.35 4.17 3.60
CA ALA A 753 13.29 3.45 2.89
C ALA A 753 13.05 4.02 1.47
N ASP A 754 12.93 5.35 1.33
CA ASP A 754 12.75 6.00 0.02
C ASP A 754 13.94 5.77 -0.92
N ALA A 755 15.17 5.72 -0.39
CA ALA A 755 16.34 5.36 -1.17
C ALA A 755 16.27 3.91 -1.68
N ALA A 756 15.79 2.95 -0.87
CA ALA A 756 15.60 1.56 -1.30
C ALA A 756 14.53 1.43 -2.39
N ILE A 757 13.41 2.17 -2.27
CA ILE A 757 12.40 2.27 -3.34
C ILE A 757 13.04 2.80 -4.63
N GLY A 758 13.91 3.82 -4.53
CA GLY A 758 14.68 4.33 -5.66
C GLY A 758 15.57 3.29 -6.35
N VAL A 759 16.28 2.47 -5.56
CA VAL A 759 17.09 1.36 -6.09
C VAL A 759 16.22 0.33 -6.82
N ALA A 760 15.09 -0.05 -6.22
CA ALA A 760 14.15 -1.01 -6.82
C ALA A 760 13.55 -0.48 -8.13
N MET A 761 13.05 0.77 -8.15
CA MET A 761 12.52 1.39 -9.37
C MET A 761 13.58 1.52 -10.46
N ASN A 762 14.82 1.86 -10.10
CA ASN A 762 15.93 1.91 -11.06
C ASN A 762 16.23 0.53 -11.66
N TYR A 763 16.08 -0.55 -10.88
CA TYR A 763 16.20 -1.91 -11.39
C TYR A 763 15.11 -2.23 -12.43
N VAL A 764 13.84 -1.90 -12.14
CA VAL A 764 12.73 -2.07 -13.12
C VAL A 764 13.04 -1.31 -14.41
N ASN A 765 13.48 -0.06 -14.28
CA ASN A 765 13.66 0.86 -15.41
C ASN A 765 14.86 0.52 -16.30
N THR A 766 15.91 -0.09 -15.74
CA THR A 766 17.19 -0.23 -16.43
C THR A 766 17.68 -1.67 -16.59
N LYS A 767 17.11 -2.64 -15.86
CA LYS A 767 17.58 -4.02 -15.83
C LYS A 767 16.50 -5.03 -16.24
N ASP A 768 15.38 -5.06 -15.53
CA ASP A 768 14.33 -6.06 -15.80
C ASP A 768 12.92 -5.49 -15.60
N PRO A 769 12.17 -5.21 -16.69
CA PRO A 769 10.81 -4.70 -16.60
C PRO A 769 9.79 -5.75 -16.10
N ASN A 770 10.19 -7.01 -15.94
CA ASN A 770 9.37 -8.07 -15.35
C ASN A 770 9.53 -8.11 -13.83
N THR A 771 9.51 -6.95 -13.18
CA THR A 771 9.69 -6.84 -11.72
C THR A 771 8.58 -5.98 -11.14
N LEU A 772 7.91 -6.49 -10.11
CA LEU A 772 7.01 -5.72 -9.25
C LEU A 772 7.82 -5.12 -8.11
N VAL A 773 7.63 -3.82 -7.87
CA VAL A 773 8.00 -3.14 -6.62
C VAL A 773 6.72 -2.81 -5.89
N LEU A 774 6.61 -3.26 -4.64
CA LEU A 774 5.41 -3.09 -3.83
C LEU A 774 5.81 -2.58 -2.44
N THR A 775 5.11 -1.55 -1.96
CA THR A 775 5.25 -1.05 -0.59
C THR A 775 3.95 -1.25 0.17
N ALA A 776 4.05 -1.79 1.39
CA ALA A 776 2.97 -1.81 2.37
C ALA A 776 3.55 -1.55 3.77
N ALA A 777 2.76 -0.92 4.63
CA ALA A 777 2.99 -0.88 6.06
C ALA A 777 1.82 -1.60 6.73
N ASP A 778 2.06 -2.26 7.85
CA ASP A 778 1.06 -2.97 8.64
C ASP A 778 0.29 -2.03 9.58
N SER A 779 0.92 -0.93 10.00
CA SER A 779 0.34 0.12 10.87
C SER A 779 0.71 1.55 10.41
N ASP A 780 0.13 2.55 11.08
CA ASP A 780 0.55 3.96 11.10
C ASP A 780 1.09 4.27 12.51
N ALA A 781 2.41 4.28 12.67
CA ALA A 781 3.11 4.43 13.94
C ALA A 781 3.00 5.85 14.48
N GLY A 782 2.64 5.97 15.76
CA GLY A 782 2.46 7.23 16.48
C GLY A 782 1.34 8.16 15.97
N GLY A 783 0.74 7.87 14.81
CA GLY A 783 -0.26 8.72 14.16
C GLY A 783 0.30 10.08 13.77
N MET A 784 1.47 10.09 13.12
CA MET A 784 2.22 11.31 12.82
C MET A 784 1.45 12.29 11.93
N GLN A 785 1.54 13.58 12.25
CA GLN A 785 0.95 14.69 11.48
C GLN A 785 1.93 15.84 11.33
N VAL A 786 1.80 16.62 10.25
CA VAL A 786 2.62 17.82 10.00
C VAL A 786 1.76 19.06 10.10
N PHE A 787 2.24 20.04 10.86
CA PHE A 787 1.52 21.26 11.14
C PHE A 787 2.38 22.52 11.02
N GLN A 788 1.80 23.55 10.41
CA GLN A 788 2.34 24.90 10.35
C GLN A 788 1.31 25.86 10.95
N PHE A 789 1.75 26.74 11.85
CA PHE A 789 0.84 27.70 12.46
C PHE A 789 0.41 28.83 11.52
N ALA A 790 1.20 29.29 10.55
CA ALA A 790 0.73 30.39 9.69
C ALA A 790 -0.29 29.85 8.66
N PRO A 791 -1.45 30.52 8.43
CA PRO A 791 -1.91 31.78 9.04
C PRO A 791 -2.65 31.63 10.38
N TYR A 792 -2.94 30.39 10.81
CA TYR A 792 -3.58 30.06 12.09
C TYR A 792 -2.96 30.74 13.34
N PRO A 793 -3.79 31.17 14.31
CA PRO A 793 -3.28 31.77 15.53
C PRO A 793 -2.64 30.73 16.45
N ARG A 794 -1.52 31.11 17.10
CA ARG A 794 -0.93 30.30 18.17
C ARG A 794 -1.76 30.38 19.46
N PRO A 795 -1.96 29.25 20.18
CA PRO A 795 -2.48 29.27 21.54
C PRO A 795 -1.67 30.16 22.49
N SER A 796 -2.35 30.78 23.46
CA SER A 796 -1.70 31.51 24.57
C SER A 796 -0.74 30.59 25.33
N GLY A 797 0.50 31.04 25.54
CA GLY A 797 1.56 30.28 26.19
C GLY A 797 2.63 29.74 25.24
N ASN A 798 2.37 29.70 23.93
CA ASN A 798 3.42 29.50 22.94
C ASN A 798 4.34 30.74 22.94
N SER A 799 5.65 30.52 22.92
CA SER A 799 6.69 31.51 23.29
C SER A 799 6.82 32.78 22.42
N THR A 800 5.93 32.99 21.46
CA THR A 800 5.70 34.26 20.74
C THR A 800 4.22 34.34 20.33
N THR A 801 3.68 35.55 20.15
CA THR A 801 2.25 35.74 19.76
C THR A 801 2.04 35.81 18.24
N VAL A 802 3.05 35.50 17.44
CA VAL A 802 2.98 35.56 15.96
C VAL A 802 2.81 34.13 15.42
N PRO A 803 1.93 33.88 14.43
CA PRO A 803 1.72 32.56 13.85
C PRO A 803 2.99 31.81 13.44
N ALA A 804 3.86 32.39 12.62
CA ALA A 804 5.01 31.71 12.01
C ALA A 804 6.01 31.12 13.03
N LEU A 805 6.35 29.82 12.93
CA LEU A 805 7.39 29.14 13.72
C LEU A 805 8.77 29.76 13.51
N ALA A 806 9.35 30.34 14.56
CA ALA A 806 10.67 30.95 14.49
C ALA A 806 11.77 29.88 14.51
N ASP A 807 12.93 30.17 13.92
CA ASP A 807 14.08 29.26 13.91
C ASP A 807 14.62 28.92 15.31
N THR A 808 14.20 29.68 16.32
CA THR A 808 14.50 29.46 17.75
C THR A 808 13.28 29.85 18.59
N GLU A 809 12.61 28.87 19.18
CA GLU A 809 11.54 29.08 20.17
C GLU A 809 12.09 28.76 21.58
N PRO A 810 11.89 29.64 22.58
CA PRO A 810 12.41 29.40 23.92
C PRO A 810 11.65 28.31 24.70
N SER A 811 10.60 27.72 24.12
CA SER A 811 9.92 26.50 24.56
C SER A 811 9.30 25.79 23.36
N ALA A 812 9.08 24.47 23.46
CA ALA A 812 8.36 23.72 22.44
C ALA A 812 6.92 24.25 22.27
N PRO A 813 6.45 24.54 21.04
CA PRO A 813 5.06 24.90 20.78
C PRO A 813 4.11 23.72 21.00
N PHE A 814 2.82 24.01 21.17
CA PHE A 814 1.77 22.99 21.28
C PHE A 814 0.48 23.37 20.55
N VAL A 815 -0.33 22.35 20.26
CA VAL A 815 -1.74 22.44 19.85
C VAL A 815 -2.66 21.89 20.94
N ARG A 816 -3.95 22.26 20.95
CA ARG A 816 -4.90 21.80 21.98
C ARG A 816 -5.53 20.46 21.61
N ILE A 817 -5.89 19.68 22.64
CA ILE A 817 -6.59 18.39 22.51
C ILE A 817 -7.86 18.42 23.37
N ASN A 818 -8.97 17.93 22.79
CA ASN A 818 -10.34 17.91 23.32
C ASN A 818 -10.69 19.16 24.15
N PRO A 819 -10.45 20.39 23.66
CA PRO A 819 -10.59 21.57 24.51
C PRO A 819 -12.06 21.81 24.87
N THR A 820 -12.33 21.93 26.17
CA THR A 820 -13.64 22.35 26.69
C THR A 820 -13.46 23.55 27.60
N THR A 821 -14.53 23.98 28.28
CA THR A 821 -14.41 25.03 29.30
C THR A 821 -13.53 24.61 30.49
N THR A 822 -13.33 23.30 30.69
CA THR A 822 -12.54 22.73 31.79
C THR A 822 -11.33 21.93 31.33
N ASN A 823 -11.27 21.50 30.07
CA ASN A 823 -10.16 20.72 29.52
C ASN A 823 -9.14 21.63 28.82
N THR A 824 -7.87 21.54 29.24
CA THR A 824 -6.74 22.31 28.72
C THR A 824 -5.60 21.44 28.21
N ASN A 825 -5.87 20.19 27.83
CA ASN A 825 -4.85 19.26 27.34
C ASN A 825 -4.17 19.78 26.06
N GLN A 826 -2.90 19.40 25.90
CA GLN A 826 -2.00 19.92 24.88
C GLN A 826 -1.20 18.77 24.27
N ALA A 827 -1.03 18.80 22.95
CA ALA A 827 -0.06 17.99 22.23
C ALA A 827 1.14 18.88 21.87
N VAL A 828 2.31 18.51 22.36
CA VAL A 828 3.56 19.25 22.13
C VAL A 828 4.14 18.85 20.78
N LEU A 829 4.61 19.84 20.02
CA LEU A 829 5.19 19.60 18.70
C LEU A 829 6.66 19.20 18.78
N ASP A 830 7.08 18.27 17.93
CA ASP A 830 8.49 18.00 17.67
C ASP A 830 9.08 18.92 16.62
N GLY A 831 10.33 19.26 16.88
CA GLY A 831 11.21 19.97 15.98
C GLY A 831 12.46 19.13 15.66
N VAL A 832 13.48 19.75 15.08
CA VAL A 832 14.74 19.07 14.72
C VAL A 832 15.57 18.61 15.93
N ASN A 833 15.13 18.97 17.14
CA ASN A 833 15.79 18.62 18.40
C ASN A 833 14.82 18.04 19.45
N GLY A 834 13.68 17.49 19.02
CA GLY A 834 12.68 16.87 19.89
C GLY A 834 11.61 17.83 20.41
N SER A 835 11.02 17.49 21.55
CA SER A 835 9.80 18.10 22.08
C SER A 835 10.06 19.05 23.27
N THR A 836 11.30 19.47 23.44
CA THR A 836 11.74 20.34 24.54
C THR A 836 12.48 21.56 24.04
N GLY A 837 12.44 22.63 24.84
CA GLY A 837 13.17 23.87 24.54
C GLY A 837 13.31 24.73 25.79
N THR A 838 14.43 25.45 25.87
CA THR A 838 14.71 26.46 26.89
C THR A 838 15.34 27.70 26.27
N VAL A 839 15.54 28.77 27.04
CA VAL A 839 16.29 29.95 26.55
C VAL A 839 17.75 29.62 26.21
N ALA A 840 18.36 28.63 26.89
CA ALA A 840 19.74 28.23 26.66
C ALA A 840 19.87 27.30 25.44
N ASP A 841 18.94 26.36 25.32
CA ASP A 841 18.85 25.37 24.25
C ASP A 841 17.45 25.46 23.63
N PRO A 842 17.21 26.38 22.68
CA PRO A 842 15.88 26.64 22.14
C PRO A 842 15.38 25.46 21.30
N TRP A 843 14.07 25.28 21.31
CA TRP A 843 13.38 24.39 20.38
C TRP A 843 13.49 24.96 18.97
N ARG A 844 13.66 24.08 17.97
CA ARG A 844 13.85 24.49 16.57
C ARG A 844 12.90 23.72 15.66
N PRO A 845 12.11 24.38 14.81
CA PRO A 845 11.22 23.70 13.89
C PRO A 845 12.00 22.98 12.77
N PHE A 846 11.30 22.14 12.03
CA PHE A 846 11.74 21.70 10.70
C PHE A 846 11.55 22.83 9.69
N SER A 847 12.43 22.89 8.70
CA SER A 847 12.33 23.83 7.57
C SER A 847 12.01 23.06 6.30
N SER A 848 11.05 23.56 5.51
CA SER A 848 10.76 23.03 4.19
C SER A 848 11.68 23.65 3.14
N VAL A 849 12.07 22.85 2.14
CA VAL A 849 12.55 23.39 0.87
C VAL A 849 11.41 24.21 0.21
N ASN A 850 11.78 25.27 -0.49
CA ASN A 850 10.84 26.16 -1.18
C ASN A 850 9.95 25.40 -2.18
N SER A 851 8.72 25.88 -2.36
CA SER A 851 7.85 25.46 -3.45
C SER A 851 8.31 26.10 -4.77
N ILE A 852 7.66 25.73 -5.87
CA ILE A 852 7.82 26.39 -7.18
C ILE A 852 7.43 27.89 -7.10
N ASP A 853 6.50 28.23 -6.20
CA ASP A 853 5.94 29.57 -6.07
C ASP A 853 6.71 30.46 -5.08
N GLY A 854 7.49 29.86 -4.17
CA GLY A 854 8.33 30.64 -3.27
C GLY A 854 8.73 29.94 -1.96
N PRO A 855 9.22 30.73 -0.99
CA PRO A 855 9.61 30.23 0.32
C PRO A 855 8.44 29.58 1.06
N MET A 856 8.69 28.40 1.63
CA MET A 856 7.75 27.71 2.52
C MET A 856 8.11 27.97 3.97
N GLY A 857 7.10 28.03 4.84
CA GLY A 857 7.30 28.24 6.27
C GLY A 857 7.90 27.04 6.98
N ASN A 858 8.37 27.31 8.20
CA ASN A 858 8.78 26.28 9.15
C ASN A 858 7.57 25.51 9.70
N PHE A 859 7.75 24.24 10.00
CA PHE A 859 6.70 23.35 10.51
C PHE A 859 7.19 22.52 11.70
N GLY A 860 6.22 21.95 12.43
CA GLY A 860 6.47 20.96 13.49
C GLY A 860 5.74 19.66 13.20
N VAL A 861 6.12 18.61 13.91
CA VAL A 861 5.44 17.31 13.89
C VAL A 861 4.52 17.22 15.10
N ALA A 862 3.28 16.84 14.88
CA ALA A 862 2.33 16.48 15.92
C ALA A 862 2.11 14.96 15.88
N TRP A 863 1.75 14.40 17.02
CA TRP A 863 1.48 12.97 17.16
C TRP A 863 0.10 12.77 17.76
N VAL A 864 -0.53 11.64 17.48
CA VAL A 864 -1.68 11.18 18.29
C VAL A 864 -1.18 10.52 19.57
N GLY A 865 -0.21 9.62 19.46
CA GLY A 865 0.30 8.87 20.61
C GLY A 865 1.60 8.13 20.32
N THR A 866 1.97 7.20 21.20
CA THR A 866 3.09 6.24 21.02
C THR A 866 2.71 4.86 20.44
N PRO A 867 1.43 4.44 20.32
CA PRO A 867 1.09 3.16 19.68
C PRO A 867 0.95 3.26 18.16
N ASP A 868 0.82 2.09 17.55
CA ASP A 868 0.30 1.89 16.19
C ASP A 868 -1.19 2.25 16.04
N PHE A 869 -1.56 2.70 14.85
CA PHE A 869 -2.93 2.99 14.43
C PHE A 869 -3.28 2.33 13.08
N PRO A 870 -4.55 2.00 12.79
CA PRO A 870 -4.95 1.30 11.55
C PRO A 870 -5.35 2.21 10.38
N GLY A 871 -5.47 3.52 10.59
CA GLY A 871 -6.37 4.36 9.79
C GLY A 871 -5.81 4.92 8.49
N SER A 872 -4.53 5.32 8.46
CA SER A 872 -4.00 6.23 7.43
C SER A 872 -3.02 5.60 6.44
N ILE A 873 -3.07 4.28 6.27
CA ILE A 873 -2.04 3.53 5.55
C ILE A 873 -2.35 3.49 4.04
N VAL A 874 -1.32 3.73 3.22
CA VAL A 874 -1.42 3.66 1.74
C VAL A 874 -0.31 2.77 1.19
N SER A 875 -0.71 1.70 0.51
CA SER A 875 0.20 0.85 -0.27
C SER A 875 0.40 1.42 -1.67
N LYS A 876 1.57 1.18 -2.26
CA LYS A 876 1.89 1.61 -3.62
C LYS A 876 2.64 0.55 -4.40
N ALA A 877 2.41 0.52 -5.71
CA ALA A 877 3.06 -0.40 -6.63
C ALA A 877 3.71 0.30 -7.82
N TYR A 878 4.75 -0.33 -8.37
CA TYR A 878 5.43 0.10 -9.59
C TYR A 878 5.96 -1.10 -10.38
N GLY A 879 5.90 -1.04 -11.71
CA GLY A 879 6.40 -2.09 -12.59
C GLY A 879 5.35 -3.13 -12.95
N MET A 880 5.78 -4.39 -13.06
CA MET A 880 4.91 -5.49 -13.50
C MET A 880 3.73 -5.66 -12.53
N ASN A 881 2.51 -5.78 -13.08
CA ASN A 881 1.25 -5.96 -12.34
C ASN A 881 0.86 -4.80 -11.39
N ALA A 882 1.58 -3.67 -11.36
CA ALA A 882 1.24 -2.55 -10.48
C ALA A 882 -0.19 -2.03 -10.67
N ASP A 883 -0.68 -2.07 -11.92
CA ASP A 883 -2.04 -1.71 -12.35
C ASP A 883 -3.15 -2.58 -11.73
N LYS A 884 -2.77 -3.68 -11.06
CA LYS A 884 -3.70 -4.60 -10.40
C LYS A 884 -3.86 -4.31 -8.91
N LEU A 885 -3.14 -3.33 -8.36
CA LEU A 885 -3.32 -2.90 -6.98
C LEU A 885 -4.69 -2.22 -6.82
N PRO A 886 -5.59 -2.72 -5.94
CA PRO A 886 -6.87 -2.07 -5.70
C PRO A 886 -6.72 -0.68 -5.07
N SER A 887 -7.65 0.24 -5.37
CA SER A 887 -7.71 1.58 -4.76
C SER A 887 -8.02 1.57 -3.25
N THR A 888 -8.62 0.48 -2.77
CA THR A 888 -8.73 0.09 -1.36
C THR A 888 -8.54 -1.41 -1.30
N LEU A 889 -7.58 -1.85 -0.50
CA LEU A 889 -7.15 -3.25 -0.46
C LEU A 889 -7.18 -3.81 0.95
N ASP A 890 -7.58 -5.07 1.07
CA ASP A 890 -7.31 -5.86 2.27
C ASP A 890 -5.81 -6.20 2.35
N ASN A 891 -5.28 -6.36 3.55
CA ASN A 891 -3.87 -6.71 3.73
C ASN A 891 -3.48 -8.07 3.09
N THR A 892 -4.43 -8.97 2.90
CA THR A 892 -4.23 -10.24 2.17
C THR A 892 -3.92 -10.04 0.68
N GLU A 893 -4.42 -8.97 0.05
CA GLU A 893 -4.23 -8.73 -1.40
C GLU A 893 -2.78 -8.35 -1.77
N ILE A 894 -1.96 -7.98 -0.77
CA ILE A 894 -0.50 -7.84 -0.93
C ILE A 894 0.13 -9.17 -1.35
N TYR A 895 -0.27 -10.27 -0.69
CA TYR A 895 0.17 -11.62 -1.04
C TYR A 895 -0.29 -11.99 -2.45
N ASP A 896 -1.55 -11.73 -2.79
CA ASP A 896 -2.11 -12.09 -4.10
C ASP A 896 -1.34 -11.45 -5.25
N LEU A 897 -0.99 -10.18 -5.10
CA LEU A 897 -0.24 -9.42 -6.10
C LEU A 897 1.19 -9.94 -6.26
N MET A 898 1.87 -10.25 -5.15
CA MET A 898 3.19 -10.89 -5.17
C MET A 898 3.13 -12.28 -5.80
N TYR A 899 2.17 -13.11 -5.40
CA TYR A 899 1.99 -14.48 -5.87
C TYR A 899 1.74 -14.52 -7.38
N LYS A 900 0.84 -13.66 -7.85
CA LYS A 900 0.56 -13.50 -9.29
C LYS A 900 1.77 -13.08 -10.09
N THR A 901 2.65 -12.26 -9.53
CA THR A 901 3.88 -11.84 -10.20
C THR A 901 4.92 -12.96 -10.24
N LEU A 902 5.13 -13.67 -9.13
CA LEU A 902 6.12 -14.75 -9.04
C LEU A 902 5.73 -15.98 -9.86
N PHE A 903 4.45 -16.34 -9.86
CA PHE A 903 3.96 -17.63 -10.37
C PHE A 903 2.97 -17.52 -11.54
N GLY A 904 2.52 -16.31 -11.89
CA GLY A 904 1.69 -16.08 -13.09
C GLY A 904 0.22 -16.46 -12.93
N VAL A 905 -0.17 -16.92 -11.74
CA VAL A 905 -1.53 -17.36 -11.38
C VAL A 905 -1.95 -16.71 -10.07
N THR A 906 -3.26 -16.62 -9.81
CA THR A 906 -3.73 -16.17 -8.49
C THR A 906 -3.57 -17.30 -7.47
N PRO A 907 -3.45 -16.99 -6.17
CA PRO A 907 -3.32 -18.05 -5.17
C PRO A 907 -4.57 -18.92 -5.04
N GLU A 908 -5.77 -18.40 -5.30
CA GLU A 908 -6.99 -19.21 -5.33
C GLU A 908 -6.93 -20.26 -6.45
N LEU A 909 -6.41 -19.89 -7.63
CA LEU A 909 -6.22 -20.83 -8.72
C LEU A 909 -5.21 -21.91 -8.32
N ALA A 910 -4.08 -21.53 -7.72
CA ALA A 910 -3.10 -22.47 -7.22
C ALA A 910 -3.68 -23.41 -6.16
N ALA A 911 -4.47 -22.90 -5.22
CA ALA A 911 -5.12 -23.69 -4.17
C ALA A 911 -6.12 -24.69 -4.76
N SER A 912 -6.93 -24.27 -5.74
CA SER A 912 -7.90 -25.13 -6.41
C SER A 912 -7.24 -26.29 -7.17
N GLN A 913 -5.97 -26.13 -7.57
CA GLN A 913 -5.20 -27.11 -8.34
C GLN A 913 -4.26 -27.97 -7.48
N GLN A 914 -4.27 -27.81 -6.15
CA GLN A 914 -3.57 -28.73 -5.25
C GLN A 914 -4.32 -30.05 -5.03
N GLU A 915 -5.62 -30.09 -5.29
CA GLU A 915 -6.37 -31.34 -5.26
C GLU A 915 -5.95 -32.21 -6.45
N THR A 916 -5.35 -33.37 -6.16
CA THR A 916 -5.02 -34.34 -7.21
C THR A 916 -6.31 -34.83 -7.88
N GLN A 917 -6.48 -34.51 -9.17
CA GLN A 917 -7.60 -35.03 -9.93
C GLN A 917 -7.27 -36.45 -10.42
N LEU A 918 -8.24 -37.36 -10.29
CA LEU A 918 -8.14 -38.70 -10.86
C LEU A 918 -8.66 -38.66 -12.30
N VAL A 919 -7.78 -38.92 -13.25
CA VAL A 919 -8.13 -39.10 -14.67
C VAL A 919 -8.04 -40.58 -14.98
N SER A 920 -9.16 -41.19 -15.36
CA SER A 920 -9.23 -42.61 -15.70
C SER A 920 -9.60 -42.81 -17.16
N GLY A 921 -8.83 -43.65 -17.84
CA GLY A 921 -9.10 -44.13 -19.18
C GLY A 921 -10.00 -45.37 -19.20
N THR A 922 -9.91 -46.11 -20.30
CA THR A 922 -10.70 -47.29 -20.60
C THR A 922 -9.79 -48.49 -20.88
N PRO A 923 -10.33 -49.72 -20.97
CA PRO A 923 -9.55 -50.88 -21.43
C PRO A 923 -9.26 -50.91 -22.95
N ASP A 924 -9.62 -49.86 -23.68
CA ASP A 924 -9.35 -49.65 -25.11
C ASP A 924 -8.37 -48.47 -25.25
N ALA A 925 -7.80 -48.25 -26.44
CA ALA A 925 -6.89 -47.13 -26.70
C ALA A 925 -7.50 -45.76 -26.33
N ASP A 926 -6.86 -45.05 -25.40
CA ASP A 926 -7.24 -43.73 -24.93
C ASP A 926 -6.34 -42.63 -25.50
N LYS A 927 -6.89 -41.42 -25.62
CA LYS A 927 -6.14 -40.21 -25.96
C LYS A 927 -6.48 -39.08 -24.99
N LEU A 928 -5.55 -38.80 -24.08
CA LEU A 928 -5.69 -37.81 -23.02
C LEU A 928 -4.73 -36.65 -23.28
N ILE A 929 -5.27 -35.51 -23.71
CA ILE A 929 -4.49 -34.29 -23.98
C ILE A 929 -4.87 -33.23 -22.96
N ALA A 930 -3.89 -32.71 -22.21
CA ALA A 930 -4.11 -31.72 -21.17
C ALA A 930 -4.79 -30.45 -21.73
N GLY A 931 -5.90 -30.04 -21.11
CA GLY A 931 -6.67 -28.86 -21.49
C GLY A 931 -7.60 -29.04 -22.70
N ALA A 932 -7.77 -30.25 -23.23
CA ALA A 932 -8.74 -30.50 -24.30
C ALA A 932 -10.19 -30.38 -23.79
N ALA A 933 -11.10 -29.86 -24.62
CA ALA A 933 -12.47 -29.46 -24.22
C ALA A 933 -13.39 -30.58 -23.67
N ASN A 934 -12.97 -31.85 -23.72
CA ASN A 934 -13.75 -33.02 -23.31
C ASN A 934 -13.01 -33.94 -22.32
N THR A 935 -11.94 -33.46 -21.68
CA THR A 935 -11.23 -34.22 -20.63
C THR A 935 -11.23 -33.43 -19.33
N THR A 936 -11.13 -34.15 -18.21
CA THR A 936 -10.81 -33.57 -16.90
C THR A 936 -9.31 -33.42 -16.69
N PHE A 937 -8.48 -33.96 -17.59
CA PHE A 937 -7.03 -33.80 -17.56
C PHE A 937 -6.65 -32.36 -17.89
N ASP A 938 -6.30 -31.57 -16.87
CA ASP A 938 -5.85 -30.19 -17.04
C ASP A 938 -4.32 -30.08 -17.11
N GLY A 939 -3.61 -31.17 -16.80
CA GLY A 939 -2.16 -31.30 -16.85
C GLY A 939 -1.49 -30.78 -15.58
N ILE A 940 -2.21 -30.64 -14.47
CA ILE A 940 -1.75 -29.98 -13.25
C ILE A 940 -1.99 -30.90 -12.05
N ASN A 941 -0.92 -31.52 -11.54
CA ASN A 941 -0.96 -32.38 -10.36
C ASN A 941 -2.00 -33.54 -10.46
N ASP A 942 -2.22 -34.04 -11.67
CA ASP A 942 -3.16 -35.11 -11.96
C ASP A 942 -2.61 -36.50 -11.58
N SER A 943 -3.49 -37.45 -11.31
CA SER A 943 -3.18 -38.89 -11.33
C SER A 943 -3.93 -39.55 -12.48
N VAL A 944 -3.17 -39.88 -13.53
CA VAL A 944 -3.68 -40.42 -14.78
C VAL A 944 -3.45 -41.94 -14.81
N PHE A 945 -4.51 -42.69 -15.10
CA PHE A 945 -4.49 -44.14 -15.31
C PHE A 945 -5.25 -44.47 -16.58
N THR A 946 -4.58 -44.88 -17.67
CA THR A 946 -5.28 -45.24 -18.92
C THR A 946 -5.70 -46.71 -18.92
N GLY A 947 -4.76 -47.63 -18.65
CA GLY A 947 -5.07 -49.01 -18.30
C GLY A 947 -4.50 -50.01 -19.29
N ALA A 948 -5.32 -50.48 -20.23
CA ALA A 948 -4.86 -51.40 -21.27
C ALA A 948 -5.30 -50.84 -22.61
N GLY A 949 -4.48 -50.98 -23.65
CA GLY A 949 -4.69 -50.25 -24.89
C GLY A 949 -3.39 -49.62 -25.34
N ASN A 950 -3.35 -49.09 -26.56
CA ASN A 950 -2.23 -48.28 -26.99
C ASN A 950 -2.63 -46.83 -26.74
N ASP A 951 -2.14 -46.26 -25.65
CA ASP A 951 -2.64 -45.01 -25.09
C ASP A 951 -1.72 -43.83 -25.40
N GLU A 952 -2.31 -42.64 -25.58
CA GLU A 952 -1.58 -41.39 -25.78
C GLU A 952 -1.92 -40.43 -24.63
N VAL A 953 -0.93 -40.05 -23.83
CA VAL A 953 -1.06 -39.05 -22.76
C VAL A 953 -0.13 -37.88 -23.04
N ASP A 954 -0.71 -36.73 -23.37
CA ASP A 954 0.03 -35.49 -23.65
C ASP A 954 -0.24 -34.45 -22.55
N ALA A 955 0.73 -34.26 -21.66
CA ALA A 955 0.71 -33.28 -20.59
C ALA A 955 1.34 -31.93 -20.99
N GLN A 956 2.02 -31.86 -22.15
CA GLN A 956 2.78 -30.67 -22.57
C GLN A 956 1.89 -29.57 -23.15
N THR A 957 0.65 -29.88 -23.54
CA THR A 957 -0.30 -28.90 -24.08
C THR A 957 -0.95 -28.00 -23.02
N ALA A 958 -0.71 -28.25 -21.73
CA ALA A 958 -1.26 -27.44 -20.65
C ALA A 958 -0.74 -25.99 -20.71
N THR A 959 -1.63 -25.02 -20.83
CA THR A 959 -1.25 -23.59 -20.98
C THR A 959 -1.00 -22.87 -19.65
N SER A 960 -1.18 -23.56 -18.52
CA SER A 960 -1.01 -22.97 -17.18
C SER A 960 0.47 -22.87 -16.81
N PRO A 961 0.94 -21.72 -16.26
CA PRO A 961 2.33 -21.59 -15.78
C PRO A 961 2.73 -22.60 -14.69
N ILE A 962 1.76 -23.20 -13.99
CA ILE A 962 2.00 -24.18 -12.92
C ILE A 962 1.73 -25.63 -13.35
N ALA A 963 1.61 -25.87 -14.66
CA ALA A 963 1.42 -27.21 -15.22
C ALA A 963 2.58 -28.16 -14.93
N GLY A 964 2.22 -29.44 -14.84
CA GLY A 964 3.11 -30.55 -14.50
C GLY A 964 2.84 -31.14 -13.11
N ARG A 965 3.82 -31.87 -12.57
CA ARG A 965 3.72 -32.71 -11.36
C ARG A 965 2.65 -33.80 -11.42
N ASN A 966 2.31 -34.25 -12.62
CA ASN A 966 1.37 -35.33 -12.87
C ASN A 966 1.97 -36.69 -12.50
N ARG A 967 1.12 -37.66 -12.19
CA ARG A 967 1.46 -39.07 -12.01
C ARG A 967 0.74 -39.88 -13.07
N ILE A 968 1.45 -40.25 -14.12
CA ILE A 968 0.90 -40.90 -15.31
C ILE A 968 1.27 -42.38 -15.29
N HIS A 969 0.27 -43.25 -15.39
CA HIS A 969 0.45 -44.70 -15.51
C HIS A 969 -0.38 -45.18 -16.70
N THR A 970 0.28 -45.66 -17.75
CA THR A 970 -0.43 -46.05 -18.98
C THR A 970 -0.79 -47.54 -18.99
N GLY A 971 0.07 -48.40 -18.43
CA GLY A 971 -0.31 -49.76 -18.05
C GLY A 971 0.17 -50.79 -19.06
N SER A 972 -0.69 -51.33 -19.92
CA SER A 972 -0.29 -52.36 -20.89
C SER A 972 -0.67 -52.01 -22.33
N GLY A 973 0.31 -52.01 -23.23
CA GLY A 973 0.13 -51.74 -24.65
C GLY A 973 1.37 -51.05 -25.22
N ILE A 974 1.22 -50.35 -26.33
CA ILE A 974 2.28 -49.50 -26.89
C ILE A 974 1.82 -48.07 -26.67
N ASP A 975 2.37 -47.42 -25.64
CA ASP A 975 1.91 -46.14 -25.16
C ASP A 975 2.85 -45.00 -25.57
N THR A 976 2.30 -43.79 -25.67
CA THR A 976 3.06 -42.56 -25.92
C THR A 976 2.74 -41.56 -24.82
N ILE A 977 3.77 -41.06 -24.14
CA ILE A 977 3.64 -40.18 -22.97
C ILE A 977 4.51 -38.93 -23.17
N ASP A 978 3.87 -37.80 -23.45
CA ASP A 978 4.53 -36.49 -23.46
C ASP A 978 4.39 -35.86 -22.07
N VAL A 979 5.49 -35.78 -21.33
CA VAL A 979 5.48 -35.32 -19.94
C VAL A 979 5.78 -33.83 -19.81
N GLY A 980 5.15 -33.19 -18.82
CA GLY A 980 5.46 -31.82 -18.41
C GLY A 980 6.51 -31.74 -17.30
N ASN A 981 6.75 -30.52 -16.80
CA ASN A 981 7.73 -30.27 -15.75
C ASN A 981 7.41 -31.00 -14.44
N GLY A 982 8.37 -31.74 -13.90
CA GLY A 982 8.23 -32.46 -12.63
C GLY A 982 7.29 -33.67 -12.64
N ASP A 983 6.81 -34.07 -13.82
CA ASP A 983 5.93 -35.23 -13.99
C ASP A 983 6.61 -36.55 -13.63
N ARG A 984 5.79 -37.54 -13.27
CA ARG A 984 6.21 -38.93 -13.07
C ARG A 984 5.41 -39.82 -14.00
N ALA A 985 6.07 -40.49 -14.92
CA ALA A 985 5.41 -41.37 -15.88
C ALA A 985 5.93 -42.81 -15.79
N PHE A 986 5.01 -43.76 -15.95
CA PHE A 986 5.26 -45.19 -15.98
C PHE A 986 4.55 -45.77 -17.21
N GLY A 987 5.33 -46.23 -18.20
CA GLY A 987 4.80 -46.89 -19.40
C GLY A 987 4.13 -48.21 -19.06
N GLY A 988 4.86 -49.09 -18.39
CA GLY A 988 4.32 -50.34 -17.84
C GLY A 988 4.78 -51.54 -18.64
N SER A 989 3.95 -52.10 -19.51
CA SER A 989 4.32 -53.26 -20.33
C SER A 989 3.99 -53.06 -21.81
N GLY A 990 4.97 -53.35 -22.65
CA GLY A 990 4.97 -53.12 -24.10
C GLY A 990 6.07 -52.13 -24.46
N ASN A 991 6.11 -51.68 -25.71
CA ASN A 991 7.21 -50.84 -26.19
C ASN A 991 6.75 -49.39 -26.20
N ASP A 992 7.06 -48.65 -25.15
CA ASP A 992 6.50 -47.33 -24.89
C ASP A 992 7.45 -46.22 -25.34
N GLU A 993 6.88 -45.05 -25.65
CA GLU A 993 7.60 -43.83 -25.99
C GLU A 993 7.33 -42.76 -24.93
N LEU A 994 8.38 -42.27 -24.27
CA LEU A 994 8.28 -41.25 -23.22
C LEU A 994 9.09 -40.01 -23.63
N ASP A 995 8.38 -38.92 -23.94
CA ASP A 995 8.98 -37.65 -24.39
C ASP A 995 8.98 -36.59 -23.28
N ALA A 996 10.17 -36.20 -22.88
CA ALA A 996 10.46 -35.14 -21.92
C ALA A 996 11.40 -34.08 -22.49
N THR A 997 11.45 -33.94 -23.83
CA THR A 997 12.35 -33.01 -24.55
C THR A 997 12.26 -31.58 -24.00
N ASP A 998 11.04 -31.08 -23.81
CA ASP A 998 10.76 -29.73 -23.32
C ASP A 998 10.52 -29.67 -21.79
N ALA A 999 10.77 -30.76 -21.08
CA ALA A 999 10.52 -30.89 -19.64
C ALA A 999 11.80 -30.88 -18.80
N THR A 1000 11.67 -30.42 -17.56
CA THR A 1000 12.72 -30.50 -16.53
C THR A 1000 12.22 -31.18 -15.26
N GLY A 1001 13.13 -31.84 -14.53
CA GLY A 1001 12.85 -32.41 -13.21
C GLY A 1001 11.91 -33.62 -13.19
N TYR A 1002 11.66 -34.22 -14.36
CA TYR A 1002 10.76 -35.36 -14.55
C TYR A 1002 11.34 -36.69 -14.01
N ARG A 1003 10.49 -37.71 -13.87
CA ARG A 1003 10.87 -39.10 -13.54
C ARG A 1003 10.13 -40.09 -14.42
N LEU A 1004 10.87 -40.84 -15.22
CA LEU A 1004 10.31 -41.77 -16.20
C LEU A 1004 10.71 -43.21 -15.88
N SER A 1005 9.79 -44.14 -16.12
CA SER A 1005 10.04 -45.58 -16.11
C SER A 1005 9.37 -46.22 -17.32
N GLY A 1006 10.13 -46.91 -18.15
CA GLY A 1006 9.61 -47.63 -19.32
C GLY A 1006 8.85 -48.87 -18.89
N GLY A 1007 9.54 -49.76 -18.17
CA GLY A 1007 8.93 -50.95 -17.56
C GLY A 1007 9.39 -52.21 -18.26
N ALA A 1008 8.50 -52.95 -18.91
CA ALA A 1008 8.84 -54.18 -19.61
C ALA A 1008 8.55 -54.06 -21.10
N GLY A 1009 9.59 -54.15 -21.93
CA GLY A 1009 9.54 -53.98 -23.38
C GLY A 1009 10.72 -53.14 -23.85
N ASN A 1010 10.78 -52.85 -25.15
CA ASN A 1010 11.87 -52.05 -25.71
C ASN A 1010 11.39 -50.61 -25.85
N ASP A 1011 11.74 -49.78 -24.88
CA ASP A 1011 11.20 -48.44 -24.72
C ASP A 1011 12.11 -47.36 -25.31
N ILE A 1012 11.51 -46.22 -25.65
CA ILE A 1012 12.19 -45.06 -26.22
C ILE A 1012 11.96 -43.85 -25.34
N PHE A 1013 13.05 -43.18 -24.96
CA PHE A 1013 13.02 -41.97 -24.15
C PHE A 1013 13.63 -40.80 -24.89
N PHE A 1014 12.95 -39.66 -24.89
CA PHE A 1014 13.51 -38.37 -25.27
C PHE A 1014 13.66 -37.51 -24.01
N LEU A 1015 14.89 -37.14 -23.67
CA LEU A 1015 15.23 -36.61 -22.35
C LEU A 1015 15.66 -35.15 -22.43
N GLY A 1016 14.90 -34.26 -21.79
CA GLY A 1016 15.24 -32.86 -21.57
C GLY A 1016 16.34 -32.67 -20.50
N ALA A 1017 16.05 -31.89 -19.46
CA ALA A 1017 17.05 -31.49 -18.45
C ALA A 1017 16.74 -31.98 -17.03
N ASN A 1018 17.77 -32.20 -16.21
CA ASN A 1018 17.66 -32.46 -14.77
C ASN A 1018 16.69 -33.60 -14.37
N GLY A 1019 16.45 -34.55 -15.28
CA GLY A 1019 15.48 -35.62 -15.13
C GLY A 1019 16.08 -36.93 -14.63
N ARG A 1020 15.19 -37.91 -14.38
CA ARG A 1020 15.57 -39.30 -14.11
C ARG A 1020 14.82 -40.24 -15.04
N ALA A 1021 15.53 -41.20 -15.62
CA ALA A 1021 14.91 -42.20 -16.49
C ALA A 1021 15.44 -43.60 -16.13
N LEU A 1022 14.51 -44.55 -16.08
CA LEU A 1022 14.76 -45.98 -15.90
C LEU A 1022 14.13 -46.73 -17.08
N GLY A 1023 14.94 -47.47 -17.84
CA GLY A 1023 14.46 -48.30 -18.95
C GLY A 1023 13.61 -49.44 -18.42
N GLY A 1024 14.26 -50.47 -17.89
CA GLY A 1024 13.59 -51.59 -17.23
C GLY A 1024 14.05 -52.92 -17.82
N ASP A 1025 13.10 -53.78 -18.17
CA ASP A 1025 13.38 -55.05 -18.87
C ASP A 1025 13.22 -54.84 -20.38
N GLY A 1026 14.27 -55.00 -21.17
CA GLY A 1026 14.23 -54.88 -22.64
C GLY A 1026 15.42 -54.11 -23.20
N ASP A 1027 15.48 -53.96 -24.53
CA ASP A 1027 16.55 -53.23 -25.20
C ASP A 1027 16.12 -51.76 -25.39
N ASP A 1028 16.44 -50.90 -24.43
CA ASP A 1028 15.92 -49.53 -24.34
C ASP A 1028 16.80 -48.49 -25.04
N LYS A 1029 16.21 -47.35 -25.43
CA LYS A 1029 16.92 -46.25 -26.08
C LYS A 1029 16.65 -44.91 -25.41
N PHE A 1030 17.71 -44.21 -25.04
CA PHE A 1030 17.65 -42.88 -24.44
C PHE A 1030 18.29 -41.86 -25.37
N PHE A 1031 17.53 -40.86 -25.80
CA PHE A 1031 18.00 -39.72 -26.59
C PHE A 1031 18.03 -38.48 -25.72
N VAL A 1032 19.24 -37.98 -25.41
CA VAL A 1032 19.39 -36.79 -24.57
C VAL A 1032 19.50 -35.54 -25.42
N GLN A 1033 18.81 -34.48 -24.99
CA GLN A 1033 18.79 -33.17 -25.63
C GLN A 1033 19.81 -32.20 -25.00
N GLU A 1034 19.82 -30.93 -25.42
CA GLU A 1034 20.82 -29.92 -25.03
C GLU A 1034 20.88 -29.66 -23.50
N GLY A 1035 19.81 -29.91 -22.75
CA GLY A 1035 19.75 -29.62 -21.31
C GLY A 1035 20.74 -30.42 -20.46
N GLY A 1036 20.72 -31.75 -20.57
CA GLY A 1036 21.62 -32.63 -19.82
C GLY A 1036 21.33 -32.71 -18.31
N ASN A 1037 22.35 -33.05 -17.51
CA ASN A 1037 22.23 -33.34 -16.06
C ASN A 1037 21.19 -34.42 -15.70
N ASN A 1038 20.90 -35.35 -16.63
CA ASN A 1038 19.98 -36.45 -16.37
C ASN A 1038 20.67 -37.60 -15.64
N ILE A 1039 19.92 -38.33 -14.84
CA ILE A 1039 20.37 -39.58 -14.20
C ILE A 1039 19.62 -40.74 -14.87
N ILE A 1040 20.36 -41.61 -15.56
CA ILE A 1040 19.80 -42.62 -16.46
C ILE A 1040 20.26 -44.01 -16.01
N SER A 1041 19.33 -44.98 -15.99
CA SER A 1041 19.61 -46.40 -15.78
C SER A 1041 18.96 -47.18 -16.92
N GLY A 1042 19.72 -48.00 -17.63
CA GLY A 1042 19.20 -48.84 -18.70
C GLY A 1042 18.34 -49.99 -18.16
N GLY A 1043 18.85 -50.69 -17.15
CA GLY A 1043 18.21 -51.87 -16.61
C GLY A 1043 18.76 -53.15 -17.23
N ALA A 1044 17.87 -54.04 -17.66
CA ALA A 1044 18.18 -55.37 -18.17
C ALA A 1044 17.92 -55.45 -19.67
N GLY A 1045 18.98 -55.48 -20.47
CA GLY A 1045 18.92 -55.69 -21.91
C GLY A 1045 20.16 -55.13 -22.59
N ALA A 1046 20.09 -54.89 -23.89
CA ALA A 1046 21.13 -54.21 -24.66
C ALA A 1046 20.73 -52.76 -24.93
N ASP A 1047 21.06 -51.89 -23.98
CA ASP A 1047 20.58 -50.52 -23.95
C ASP A 1047 21.45 -49.56 -24.76
N GLN A 1048 20.83 -48.49 -25.27
CA GLN A 1048 21.50 -47.46 -26.05
C GLN A 1048 21.31 -46.09 -25.41
N PHE A 1049 22.43 -45.46 -25.02
CA PHE A 1049 22.43 -44.12 -24.44
C PHE A 1049 22.98 -43.11 -25.43
N TRP A 1050 22.10 -42.49 -26.22
CA TRP A 1050 22.42 -41.43 -27.17
C TRP A 1050 22.60 -40.09 -26.42
N ILE A 1051 23.74 -39.97 -25.78
CA ILE A 1051 24.14 -38.86 -24.89
C ILE A 1051 24.53 -37.58 -25.63
N VAL A 1052 24.71 -37.67 -26.94
CA VAL A 1052 24.80 -36.54 -27.88
C VAL A 1052 23.95 -36.91 -29.07
N ASN A 1053 22.87 -36.17 -29.32
CA ASN A 1053 21.92 -36.47 -30.39
C ASN A 1053 21.97 -35.42 -31.50
N VAL A 1054 21.63 -34.16 -31.15
CA VAL A 1054 21.69 -33.01 -32.08
C VAL A 1054 22.81 -32.08 -31.65
N ASP A 1055 22.73 -31.57 -30.42
CA ASP A 1055 23.70 -30.66 -29.82
C ASP A 1055 24.42 -31.31 -28.62
N LEU A 1056 25.53 -30.69 -28.18
CA LEU A 1056 26.21 -31.10 -26.95
C LEU A 1056 25.38 -30.69 -25.74
N PRO A 1057 25.22 -31.56 -24.73
CA PRO A 1057 24.51 -31.19 -23.51
C PRO A 1057 25.29 -30.10 -22.73
N THR A 1058 24.57 -29.13 -22.18
CA THR A 1058 25.12 -28.04 -21.35
C THR A 1058 25.65 -28.53 -20.00
N ALA A 1059 25.13 -29.67 -19.52
CA ALA A 1059 25.62 -30.37 -18.33
C ALA A 1059 25.75 -31.88 -18.57
N ALA A 1060 26.78 -32.50 -17.98
CA ALA A 1060 27.03 -33.93 -18.16
C ALA A 1060 25.89 -34.79 -17.61
N ASN A 1061 25.49 -35.82 -18.37
CA ASN A 1061 24.53 -36.82 -17.91
C ASN A 1061 25.23 -37.92 -17.10
N THR A 1062 24.54 -38.56 -16.17
CA THR A 1062 25.06 -39.66 -15.37
C THR A 1062 24.37 -40.97 -15.73
N ILE A 1063 25.13 -41.98 -16.17
CA ILE A 1063 24.61 -43.33 -16.44
C ILE A 1063 24.98 -44.23 -15.26
N LEU A 1064 23.99 -44.91 -14.68
CA LEU A 1064 24.14 -45.62 -13.40
C LEU A 1064 24.67 -47.05 -13.51
N ASP A 1065 24.40 -47.76 -14.62
CA ASP A 1065 24.53 -49.22 -14.73
C ASP A 1065 25.08 -49.72 -16.07
N PHE A 1066 25.82 -48.87 -16.81
CA PHE A 1066 26.39 -49.22 -18.12
C PHE A 1066 27.17 -50.55 -18.14
N SER A 1067 26.69 -51.51 -18.92
CA SER A 1067 27.23 -52.86 -19.06
C SER A 1067 28.06 -53.02 -20.33
N MET A 1068 29.39 -52.95 -20.17
CA MET A 1068 30.34 -53.07 -21.29
C MET A 1068 30.16 -54.39 -22.06
N GLY A 1069 29.98 -54.28 -23.39
CA GLY A 1069 29.82 -55.42 -24.30
C GLY A 1069 28.36 -55.83 -24.52
N THR A 1070 27.43 -55.23 -23.78
CA THR A 1070 25.99 -55.35 -23.96
C THR A 1070 25.41 -54.00 -24.40
N ASP A 1071 25.71 -52.95 -23.65
CA ASP A 1071 25.18 -51.60 -23.91
C ASP A 1071 26.13 -50.77 -24.78
N VAL A 1072 25.57 -49.72 -25.40
CA VAL A 1072 26.33 -48.77 -26.22
C VAL A 1072 26.02 -47.31 -25.87
N LEU A 1073 27.04 -46.46 -26.01
CA LEU A 1073 26.93 -45.00 -25.93
C LEU A 1073 26.79 -44.42 -27.33
N GLY A 1074 25.65 -43.83 -27.63
CA GLY A 1074 25.36 -43.17 -28.89
C GLY A 1074 25.90 -41.75 -28.96
N ILE A 1075 26.57 -41.40 -30.05
CA ILE A 1075 27.03 -40.05 -30.38
C ILE A 1075 26.59 -39.73 -31.81
N ALA A 1076 25.69 -38.75 -31.94
CA ALA A 1076 25.15 -38.25 -33.19
C ALA A 1076 25.33 -36.72 -33.29
N GLY A 1077 25.11 -36.15 -34.48
CA GLY A 1077 24.94 -34.68 -34.64
C GLY A 1077 26.23 -33.84 -34.75
N GLN A 1078 27.42 -34.39 -34.52
CA GLN A 1078 28.70 -33.63 -34.53
C GLN A 1078 29.39 -33.52 -35.91
N GLY A 1079 28.66 -33.80 -36.99
CA GLY A 1079 29.14 -33.64 -38.38
C GLY A 1079 29.87 -34.86 -38.97
N ALA A 1080 30.22 -34.77 -40.26
CA ALA A 1080 30.82 -35.88 -40.99
C ALA A 1080 32.26 -36.17 -40.51
N ASN A 1081 32.52 -37.44 -40.16
CA ASN A 1081 33.78 -37.99 -39.65
C ASN A 1081 34.05 -37.86 -38.14
N PHE A 1082 33.05 -37.51 -37.33
CA PHE A 1082 33.17 -37.62 -35.88
C PHE A 1082 33.21 -39.11 -35.45
N GLY A 1083 34.17 -39.50 -34.61
CA GLY A 1083 34.36 -40.89 -34.20
C GLY A 1083 35.02 -41.06 -32.84
N PHE A 1084 35.38 -42.30 -32.50
CA PHE A 1084 35.91 -42.66 -31.18
C PHE A 1084 37.19 -41.92 -30.80
N ASP A 1085 38.05 -41.61 -31.78
CA ASP A 1085 39.31 -40.90 -31.56
C ASP A 1085 39.11 -39.42 -31.15
N ASP A 1086 37.90 -38.87 -31.33
CA ASP A 1086 37.55 -37.50 -30.94
C ASP A 1086 37.10 -37.39 -29.48
N LEU A 1087 36.94 -38.52 -28.78
CA LEU A 1087 36.50 -38.58 -27.40
C LEU A 1087 37.67 -38.52 -26.43
N THR A 1088 37.53 -37.70 -25.39
CA THR A 1088 38.47 -37.67 -24.26
C THR A 1088 37.93 -38.50 -23.11
N LEU A 1089 38.58 -39.64 -22.83
CA LEU A 1089 38.22 -40.56 -21.76
C LEU A 1089 39.12 -40.33 -20.54
N SER A 1090 38.55 -39.93 -19.40
CA SER A 1090 39.31 -39.67 -18.18
C SER A 1090 38.56 -40.10 -16.92
N GLY A 1091 39.10 -41.07 -16.19
CA GLY A 1091 38.48 -41.61 -14.98
C GLY A 1091 37.15 -42.28 -15.29
N ASN A 1092 36.05 -41.61 -14.92
CA ASN A 1092 34.68 -42.01 -15.22
C ASN A 1092 33.97 -41.07 -16.21
N ASN A 1093 34.67 -40.06 -16.72
CA ASN A 1093 34.13 -39.02 -17.58
C ASN A 1093 34.47 -39.28 -19.05
N ILE A 1094 33.54 -38.89 -19.92
CA ILE A 1094 33.75 -38.81 -21.36
C ILE A 1094 33.45 -37.38 -21.78
N ALA A 1095 34.39 -36.77 -22.49
CA ALA A 1095 34.30 -35.38 -22.93
C ALA A 1095 34.50 -35.26 -24.45
N ILE A 1096 33.87 -34.24 -25.02
CA ILE A 1096 34.06 -33.79 -26.40
C ILE A 1096 34.63 -32.38 -26.32
N GLY A 1097 35.87 -32.20 -26.78
CA GLY A 1097 36.62 -30.97 -26.56
C GLY A 1097 36.80 -30.67 -25.06
N ALA A 1098 36.32 -29.52 -24.60
CA ALA A 1098 36.37 -29.14 -23.18
C ALA A 1098 35.10 -29.54 -22.39
N THR A 1099 34.06 -30.04 -23.06
CA THR A 1099 32.75 -30.30 -22.47
C THR A 1099 32.66 -31.77 -22.05
N THR A 1100 32.44 -32.01 -20.76
CA THR A 1100 32.09 -33.37 -20.28
C THR A 1100 30.63 -33.64 -20.60
N VAL A 1101 30.35 -34.70 -21.35
CA VAL A 1101 28.99 -35.02 -21.84
C VAL A 1101 28.35 -36.18 -21.07
N VAL A 1102 29.16 -37.08 -20.51
CA VAL A 1102 28.67 -38.17 -19.67
C VAL A 1102 29.65 -38.51 -18.54
N ILE A 1103 29.07 -38.95 -17.43
CA ILE A 1103 29.73 -39.52 -16.26
C ILE A 1103 29.18 -40.95 -16.10
N LEU A 1104 30.05 -41.96 -16.12
CA LEU A 1104 29.65 -43.34 -15.88
C LEU A 1104 29.82 -43.72 -14.41
N ASN A 1105 28.80 -44.28 -13.79
CA ASN A 1105 28.91 -44.79 -12.43
C ASN A 1105 29.54 -46.19 -12.43
N GLY A 1106 30.57 -46.41 -11.61
CA GLY A 1106 31.20 -47.72 -11.46
C GLY A 1106 32.02 -48.24 -12.66
N VAL A 1107 32.06 -47.51 -13.78
CA VAL A 1107 32.84 -47.88 -14.99
C VAL A 1107 34.03 -46.94 -15.17
N ASN A 1108 35.22 -47.50 -15.28
CA ASN A 1108 36.42 -46.76 -15.66
C ASN A 1108 36.51 -46.67 -17.19
N THR A 1109 36.51 -45.46 -17.73
CA THR A 1109 36.45 -45.20 -19.17
C THR A 1109 37.69 -45.69 -19.92
N ALA A 1110 38.81 -45.98 -19.24
CA ALA A 1110 39.99 -46.60 -19.83
C ALA A 1110 39.75 -48.03 -20.38
N ASN A 1111 38.65 -48.68 -19.97
CA ASN A 1111 38.27 -50.01 -20.46
C ASN A 1111 37.34 -49.96 -21.68
N LEU A 1112 36.87 -48.77 -22.07
CA LEU A 1112 35.97 -48.61 -23.21
C LEU A 1112 36.77 -48.65 -24.51
N THR A 1113 36.16 -49.26 -25.53
CA THR A 1113 36.68 -49.32 -26.90
C THR A 1113 35.65 -48.75 -27.87
N ALA A 1114 36.03 -48.55 -29.13
CA ALA A 1114 35.08 -48.13 -30.17
C ALA A 1114 33.83 -49.04 -30.29
N ALA A 1115 33.91 -50.31 -29.85
CA ALA A 1115 32.76 -51.23 -29.86
C ALA A 1115 31.71 -50.90 -28.78
N ASN A 1116 32.03 -50.05 -27.80
CA ASN A 1116 31.09 -49.58 -26.78
C ASN A 1116 30.31 -48.33 -27.23
N PHE A 1117 30.52 -47.87 -28.47
CA PHE A 1117 29.92 -46.66 -29.00
C PHE A 1117 29.16 -46.94 -30.29
N ALA A 1118 28.08 -46.22 -30.48
CA ALA A 1118 27.38 -46.10 -31.75
C ALA A 1118 27.56 -44.67 -32.27
N PHE A 1119 27.99 -44.52 -33.52
CA PHE A 1119 28.13 -43.21 -34.17
C PHE A 1119 27.15 -43.13 -35.34
N SER A 1120 26.43 -42.01 -35.47
CA SER A 1120 25.47 -41.80 -36.57
C SER A 1120 25.54 -40.41 -37.16
#